data_AF-A0A8J6YI44-F1
#
_entry.id   AF-A0A8J6YI44-F1
#
_cell.length_a   1.000
_cell.length_b   1.000
_cell.length_c   1.000
_cell.angle_alpha   90.00
_cell.angle_beta   90.00
_cell.angle_gamma   90.00
#
_symmetry.space_group_name_H-M   'P 1'
#
loop_
_entity.id
_entity.type
_entity.pdbx_description
1 polymer ?
#
loop_
_entity_poly.entity_id
_entity_poly.type
_entity_poly.pdbx_seq_one_letter_code
_entity_poly.pdbx_strand_id
1 'polypeptide(L)'
;MTFTHVAELYRSVGKSKKCTFIFCADHGVAKENVSAYPQATTADMVRNYLVEDGAAANAFAKFAYSELYVVDVGVDADIANLPGLVDRKISRGTKNIAEEPAMPFEQAMQSVRIGKTLAEEAIAAGCNCFLIGEMGIGNTTAAAAMTAAYLNLPPEKVTGRGSNIDDDKFAHKVEIVRRALEVNKPNRNSLLDVLAKVGGYEFGAMAGVIIAAYHHQCVVMLDGFNTAVAALVAEELLPQSTECLIASHVGREVGHKKILEHLHLKPLFNLDLALGEAIGSSIAARILDNLVYIFVCGPDADFEGELVQEESEFELFKKQLGLDGVEGLDSIEDVQELFGDEIQIEEIPLDFHVSEHRMESIELPFSTQTLNIPRAYPMAVHVMGAEGDEVIAATDRTFNFYLRTMPRLHDRPMTNCRDILDSLTKPKGSLGHLEEIAIQVAGIANEDQPTNKLRHAALAFTNFENCPSIVDPDNYDPKAKGARRDISMDFSATTRTFGMKIFLGVVNPDENLNVAFNFGRNLAEEITFDTPIIALTALSNLLEEKLHATFAEALLTKKGKLRFKPENFLQHVPKAYQCMTSAIIGALVAAAHNSTLIVVDRGAADIIARYLEKICPEVRPFILHADQLITYQNDDGAPTGFDGEAACIGVEIVEAALTALNEMKSFEETGVKKAIR
;
A
#
# COMPACT_ATOMS: atom_id res chain seq x y z
N MET A 1 -3.65 -13.64 1.64
CA MET A 1 -3.94 -12.61 0.63
C MET A 1 -2.74 -12.38 -0.27
N THR A 2 -2.97 -12.52 -1.56
CA THR A 2 -2.13 -12.05 -2.67
C THR A 2 -2.65 -10.69 -3.13
N PHE A 3 -1.86 -9.97 -3.91
CA PHE A 3 -2.31 -8.75 -4.58
C PHE A 3 -3.56 -8.97 -5.44
N THR A 4 -3.69 -10.15 -6.06
CA THR A 4 -4.86 -10.58 -6.82
C THR A 4 -6.14 -10.51 -5.99
N HIS A 5 -6.13 -11.00 -4.75
CA HIS A 5 -7.30 -10.95 -3.87
C HIS A 5 -7.69 -9.51 -3.49
N VAL A 6 -6.69 -8.66 -3.21
CA VAL A 6 -6.91 -7.23 -2.91
C VAL A 6 -7.49 -6.50 -4.14
N ALA A 7 -6.96 -6.82 -5.32
CA ALA A 7 -7.41 -6.26 -6.58
C ALA A 7 -8.81 -6.76 -6.95
N GLU A 8 -9.16 -8.03 -6.71
CA GLU A 8 -10.50 -8.59 -6.94
C GLU A 8 -11.54 -7.93 -6.03
N LEU A 9 -11.23 -7.82 -4.74
CA LEU A 9 -12.07 -7.13 -3.76
C LEU A 9 -12.31 -5.68 -4.18
N TYR A 10 -11.26 -4.94 -4.53
CA TYR A 10 -11.38 -3.54 -4.97
C TYR A 10 -11.99 -3.40 -6.38
N ARG A 11 -11.83 -4.40 -7.25
CA ARG A 11 -12.45 -4.45 -8.60
C ARG A 11 -13.96 -4.63 -8.51
N SER A 12 -14.44 -5.43 -7.55
CA SER A 12 -15.87 -5.68 -7.35
C SER A 12 -16.68 -4.39 -7.17
N VAL A 13 -16.06 -3.32 -6.67
CA VAL A 13 -16.72 -2.02 -6.42
C VAL A 13 -16.61 -1.02 -7.59
N GLY A 14 -15.86 -1.31 -8.65
CA GLY A 14 -15.79 -0.46 -9.86
C GLY A 14 -15.24 0.95 -9.61
N LYS A 15 -15.89 2.01 -10.14
CA LYS A 15 -15.50 3.41 -9.85
C LYS A 15 -15.78 3.71 -8.38
N SER A 16 -14.72 3.79 -7.57
CA SER A 16 -14.86 3.94 -6.13
C SER A 16 -15.24 5.37 -5.73
N LYS A 17 -16.48 5.56 -5.26
CA LYS A 17 -16.84 6.76 -4.50
C LYS A 17 -16.39 6.51 -3.06
N LYS A 18 -15.36 7.26 -2.65
CA LYS A 18 -14.66 7.08 -1.39
C LYS A 18 -15.18 8.03 -0.33
N CYS A 19 -15.35 7.52 0.88
CA CYS A 19 -15.72 8.29 2.06
C CYS A 19 -14.69 8.07 3.16
N THR A 20 -14.09 9.15 3.64
CA THR A 20 -13.19 9.12 4.78
C THR A 20 -13.97 9.48 6.03
N PHE A 21 -14.03 8.58 7.01
CA PHE A 21 -14.65 8.85 8.30
C PHE A 21 -13.57 8.99 9.38
N ILE A 22 -13.54 10.14 10.06
CA ILE A 22 -12.72 10.36 11.25
C ILE A 22 -13.64 10.37 12.46
N PHE A 23 -13.59 9.29 13.26
CA PHE A 23 -14.37 9.17 14.48
C PHE A 23 -13.62 9.75 15.67
N CYS A 24 -14.21 10.75 16.32
CA CYS A 24 -13.58 11.54 17.36
C CYS A 24 -14.19 11.23 18.73
N ALA A 25 -13.35 10.85 19.69
CA ALA A 25 -13.73 10.64 21.09
C ALA A 25 -12.58 10.88 22.05
N ASP A 26 -12.90 11.39 23.25
CA ASP A 26 -11.93 11.55 24.32
C ASP A 26 -11.91 10.34 25.26
N HIS A 27 -10.74 10.06 25.84
CA HIS A 27 -10.57 8.95 26.76
C HIS A 27 -10.27 9.41 28.18
N GLY A 28 -11.03 8.91 29.16
CA GLY A 28 -10.81 9.27 30.57
C GLY A 28 -9.41 8.90 31.08
N VAL A 29 -8.78 7.88 30.47
CA VAL A 29 -7.40 7.45 30.77
C VAL A 29 -6.34 8.50 30.43
N ALA A 30 -6.67 9.51 29.63
CA ALA A 30 -5.76 10.63 29.36
C ALA A 30 -5.32 11.35 30.65
N LYS A 31 -6.14 11.29 31.72
CA LYS A 31 -5.83 11.84 33.05
C LYS A 31 -4.64 11.15 33.74
N GLU A 32 -4.29 9.94 33.30
CA GLU A 32 -3.13 9.19 33.79
C GLU A 32 -1.80 9.64 33.12
N ASN A 33 -1.79 10.72 32.34
CA ASN A 33 -0.59 11.24 31.65
C ASN A 33 0.05 10.24 30.67
N VAL A 34 -0.78 9.46 29.97
CA VAL A 34 -0.35 8.47 28.96
C VAL A 34 -0.12 9.06 27.55
N SER A 35 -0.28 10.38 27.40
CA SER A 35 -0.09 11.11 26.14
C SER A 35 0.81 12.33 26.35
N ALA A 36 1.55 12.70 25.30
CA ALA A 36 2.30 13.95 25.25
C ALA A 36 1.40 15.19 25.05
N TYR A 37 0.14 15.02 24.69
CA TYR A 37 -0.79 16.12 24.40
C TYR A 37 -1.89 16.23 25.47
N PRO A 38 -2.34 17.45 25.81
CA PRO A 38 -3.50 17.64 26.68
C PRO A 38 -4.75 17.01 26.07
N GLN A 39 -5.68 16.51 26.91
CA GLN A 39 -6.94 15.93 26.43
C GLN A 39 -7.76 16.89 25.54
N ALA A 40 -7.74 18.19 25.86
CA ALA A 40 -8.42 19.22 25.06
C ALA A 40 -7.96 19.30 23.59
N THR A 41 -6.80 18.72 23.24
CA THR A 41 -6.30 18.68 21.86
C THR A 41 -7.25 17.94 20.93
N THR A 42 -8.05 16.97 21.40
CA THR A 42 -9.07 16.30 20.57
C THR A 42 -10.05 17.32 19.96
N ALA A 43 -10.61 18.21 20.79
CA ALA A 43 -11.52 19.25 20.33
C ALA A 43 -10.84 20.29 19.43
N ASP A 44 -9.56 20.61 19.71
CA ASP A 44 -8.78 21.53 18.87
C ASP A 44 -8.54 20.92 17.48
N MET A 45 -8.26 19.61 17.38
CA MET A 45 -8.15 18.90 16.11
C MET A 45 -9.48 18.81 15.36
N VAL A 46 -10.61 18.60 16.04
CA VAL A 46 -11.92 18.64 15.38
C VAL A 46 -12.18 19.99 14.72
N ARG A 47 -11.81 21.09 15.37
CA ARG A 47 -11.87 22.42 14.74
C ARG A 47 -10.89 22.53 13.56
N ASN A 48 -9.68 21.99 13.69
CA ASN A 48 -8.73 21.96 12.60
C ASN A 48 -9.28 21.22 11.37
N TYR A 49 -9.92 20.06 11.55
CA TYR A 49 -10.51 19.32 10.43
C TYR A 49 -11.60 20.09 9.69
N LEU A 50 -12.46 20.82 10.41
CA LEU A 50 -13.69 21.41 9.86
C LEU A 50 -13.58 22.88 9.48
N VAL A 51 -12.75 23.65 10.18
CA VAL A 51 -12.66 25.11 10.03
C VAL A 51 -11.38 25.48 9.30
N GLU A 52 -10.25 24.97 9.80
CA GLU A 52 -8.95 25.32 9.23
C GLU A 52 -8.59 24.46 8.03
N ASP A 53 -9.18 23.27 7.88
CA ASP A 53 -8.90 22.34 6.78
C ASP A 53 -7.39 22.02 6.67
N GLY A 54 -6.73 21.89 7.83
CA GLY A 54 -5.27 21.91 7.94
C GLY A 54 -4.63 20.64 8.51
N ALA A 55 -5.41 19.58 8.77
CA ALA A 55 -4.87 18.35 9.34
C ALA A 55 -4.40 17.35 8.28
N ALA A 56 -3.80 16.23 8.72
CA ALA A 56 -3.42 15.16 7.81
C ALA A 56 -4.66 14.51 7.17
N ALA A 57 -5.73 14.27 7.95
CA ALA A 57 -7.00 13.76 7.40
C ALA A 57 -7.51 14.59 6.20
N ASN A 58 -7.41 15.92 6.26
CA ASN A 58 -7.82 16.82 5.18
C ASN A 58 -6.95 16.64 3.93
N ALA A 59 -5.63 16.74 4.10
CA ALA A 59 -4.66 16.58 3.04
C ALA A 59 -4.82 15.23 2.33
N PHE A 60 -4.99 14.16 3.10
CA PHE A 60 -5.05 12.80 2.58
C PHE A 60 -6.43 12.39 2.07
N ALA A 61 -7.53 12.99 2.55
CA ALA A 61 -8.84 12.84 1.92
C ALA A 61 -8.83 13.47 0.52
N LYS A 62 -8.28 14.68 0.37
CA LYS A 62 -8.05 15.32 -0.95
C LYS A 62 -7.13 14.48 -1.82
N PHE A 63 -6.01 14.00 -1.26
CA PHE A 63 -5.06 13.12 -1.95
C PHE A 63 -5.72 11.86 -2.49
N ALA A 64 -6.74 11.31 -1.82
CA ALA A 64 -7.46 10.12 -2.25
C ALA A 64 -8.74 10.41 -3.06
N TYR A 65 -9.08 11.68 -3.36
CA TYR A 65 -10.39 12.06 -3.90
C TYR A 65 -11.56 11.47 -3.07
N SER A 66 -11.44 11.54 -1.75
CA SER A 66 -12.42 11.02 -0.78
C SER A 66 -13.15 12.16 -0.09
N GLU A 67 -14.46 11.98 0.15
CA GLU A 67 -15.26 12.93 0.93
C GLU A 67 -15.00 12.73 2.42
N LEU A 68 -14.58 13.77 3.13
CA LEU A 68 -14.22 13.71 4.54
C LEU A 68 -15.43 13.99 5.45
N TYR A 69 -15.73 13.05 6.34
CA TYR A 69 -16.73 13.16 7.40
C TYR A 69 -16.05 13.11 8.77
N VAL A 70 -16.23 14.17 9.55
CA VAL A 70 -15.75 14.25 10.94
C VAL A 70 -16.92 13.95 11.87
N VAL A 71 -16.81 12.86 12.63
CA VAL A 71 -17.91 12.35 13.45
C VAL A 71 -17.55 12.46 14.92
N ASP A 72 -18.32 13.24 15.66
CA ASP A 72 -18.19 13.31 17.12
C ASP A 72 -19.02 12.20 17.76
N VAL A 73 -18.34 11.17 18.28
CA VAL A 73 -18.99 10.07 19.01
C VAL A 73 -18.74 10.15 20.52
N GLY A 74 -17.81 11.01 20.96
CA GLY A 74 -17.52 11.15 22.38
C GLY A 74 -16.50 12.21 22.79
N VAL A 75 -16.36 13.33 22.07
CA VAL A 75 -15.42 14.39 22.45
C VAL A 75 -15.85 15.07 23.77
N ASP A 76 -14.93 15.32 24.71
CA ASP A 76 -15.21 16.00 25.98
C ASP A 76 -15.20 17.54 25.80
N ALA A 77 -16.02 18.02 24.88
CA ALA A 77 -16.25 19.44 24.63
C ALA A 77 -17.62 19.65 23.97
N ASP A 78 -18.16 20.87 24.16
CA ASP A 78 -19.36 21.30 23.45
C ASP A 78 -18.95 21.87 22.09
N ILE A 79 -19.02 21.04 21.06
CA ILE A 79 -18.58 21.36 19.68
C ILE A 79 -19.67 21.14 18.63
N ALA A 80 -20.90 20.81 19.03
CA ALA A 80 -22.03 20.51 18.14
C ALA A 80 -22.41 21.66 17.18
N ASN A 81 -21.97 22.88 17.47
CA ASN A 81 -22.20 24.06 16.63
C ASN A 81 -21.13 24.26 15.53
N LEU A 82 -20.11 23.40 15.44
CA LEU A 82 -19.13 23.47 14.37
C LEU A 82 -19.76 23.09 13.02
N PRO A 83 -19.67 23.95 11.99
CA PRO A 83 -20.17 23.62 10.66
C PRO A 83 -19.50 22.35 10.11
N GLY A 84 -20.30 21.46 9.51
CA GLY A 84 -19.81 20.22 8.90
C GLY A 84 -19.58 19.05 9.88
N LEU A 85 -19.72 19.27 11.20
CA LEU A 85 -19.61 18.20 12.18
C LEU A 85 -20.80 17.23 12.09
N VAL A 86 -20.53 15.94 12.03
CA VAL A 86 -21.55 14.89 12.21
C VAL A 86 -21.69 14.62 13.70
N ASP A 87 -22.71 15.24 14.32
CA ASP A 87 -22.98 15.06 15.76
C ASP A 87 -23.69 13.72 16.04
N ARG A 88 -22.98 12.83 16.73
CA ARG A 88 -23.46 11.53 17.22
C ARG A 88 -22.94 11.26 18.63
N LYS A 89 -22.70 12.32 19.42
CA LYS A 89 -22.03 12.21 20.73
C LYS A 89 -22.82 11.31 21.68
N ILE A 90 -22.18 10.24 22.16
CA ILE A 90 -22.78 9.31 23.13
C ILE A 90 -22.62 9.84 24.55
N SER A 91 -21.41 10.31 24.88
CA SER A 91 -21.08 10.93 26.16
C SER A 91 -19.90 11.90 26.02
N ARG A 92 -19.56 12.61 27.09
CA ARG A 92 -18.38 13.46 27.16
C ARG A 92 -17.17 12.64 27.59
N GLY A 93 -16.51 12.03 26.61
CA GLY A 93 -15.40 11.10 26.81
C GLY A 93 -15.81 9.80 27.50
N THR A 94 -14.94 8.79 27.41
CA THR A 94 -15.07 7.59 28.24
C THR A 94 -14.65 7.86 29.68
N LYS A 95 -15.01 6.94 30.59
CA LYS A 95 -14.45 6.91 31.94
C LYS A 95 -12.98 6.52 31.92
N ASN A 96 -12.31 6.73 33.05
CA ASN A 96 -10.91 6.34 33.20
C ASN A 96 -10.82 4.82 33.38
N ILE A 97 -10.38 4.12 32.32
CA ILE A 97 -10.25 2.66 32.31
C ILE A 97 -9.32 2.12 33.39
N ALA A 98 -8.45 2.97 33.95
CA ALA A 98 -7.56 2.58 35.02
C ALA A 98 -8.25 2.62 36.41
N GLU A 99 -9.51 3.06 36.50
CA GLU A 99 -10.29 3.18 37.74
C GLU A 99 -11.64 2.44 37.65
N GLU A 100 -12.29 2.47 36.50
CA GLU A 100 -13.62 1.89 36.27
C GLU A 100 -13.83 1.56 34.77
N PRO A 101 -14.93 0.86 34.38
CA PRO A 101 -15.20 0.56 32.97
C PRO A 101 -15.34 1.81 32.11
N ALA A 102 -14.77 1.80 30.90
CA ALA A 102 -14.81 2.90 29.94
C ALA A 102 -16.24 3.44 29.71
N MET A 103 -17.20 2.55 29.57
CA MET A 103 -18.61 2.85 29.33
C MET A 103 -19.54 1.69 29.74
N PRO A 104 -20.84 1.93 29.96
CA PRO A 104 -21.83 0.86 30.03
C PRO A 104 -21.91 0.06 28.71
N PHE A 105 -22.23 -1.24 28.81
CA PHE A 105 -22.36 -2.14 27.66
C PHE A 105 -23.30 -1.60 26.56
N GLU A 106 -24.42 -0.99 26.95
CA GLU A 106 -25.37 -0.39 25.99
C GLU A 106 -24.77 0.74 25.16
N GLN A 107 -23.83 1.51 25.73
CA GLN A 107 -23.14 2.57 25.00
C GLN A 107 -22.11 2.01 24.02
N ALA A 108 -21.45 0.89 24.37
CA ALA A 108 -20.58 0.18 23.44
C ALA A 108 -21.39 -0.30 22.23
N MET A 109 -22.54 -0.93 22.45
CA MET A 109 -23.46 -1.33 21.37
C MET A 109 -23.99 -0.12 20.57
N GLN A 110 -24.32 0.98 21.25
CA GLN A 110 -24.75 2.22 20.59
C GLN A 110 -23.69 2.76 19.64
N SER A 111 -22.41 2.71 20.02
CA SER A 111 -21.32 3.16 19.15
C SER A 111 -21.23 2.35 17.85
N VAL A 112 -21.38 1.03 17.91
CA VAL A 112 -21.46 0.15 16.73
C VAL A 112 -22.63 0.51 15.83
N ARG A 113 -23.81 0.75 16.42
CA ARG A 113 -25.00 1.15 15.66
C ARG A 113 -24.80 2.49 14.94
N ILE A 114 -24.17 3.47 15.58
CA ILE A 114 -23.86 4.77 14.96
C ILE A 114 -23.02 4.58 13.71
N GLY A 115 -21.92 3.82 13.81
CA GLY A 115 -21.06 3.53 12.67
C GLY A 115 -21.78 2.86 11.52
N LYS A 116 -22.58 1.82 11.83
CA LYS A 116 -23.38 1.08 10.85
C LYS A 116 -24.34 2.00 10.11
N THR A 117 -25.09 2.84 10.83
CA THR A 117 -26.05 3.78 10.23
C THR A 117 -25.36 4.82 9.34
N LEU A 118 -24.23 5.38 9.78
CA LEU A 118 -23.50 6.37 8.97
C LEU A 118 -22.94 5.76 7.68
N ALA A 119 -22.44 4.53 7.76
CA ALA A 119 -22.00 3.81 6.56
C ALA A 119 -23.20 3.55 5.63
N GLU A 120 -24.33 3.03 6.12
CA GLU A 120 -25.54 2.81 5.31
C GLU A 120 -26.05 4.10 4.64
N GLU A 121 -26.00 5.25 5.34
CA GLU A 121 -26.32 6.56 4.77
C GLU A 121 -25.37 6.95 3.63
N ALA A 122 -24.06 6.74 3.81
CA ALA A 122 -23.06 7.00 2.78
C ALA A 122 -23.20 6.04 1.57
N ILE A 123 -23.51 4.77 1.81
CA ILE A 123 -23.77 3.76 0.76
C ILE A 123 -25.00 4.15 -0.05
N ALA A 124 -26.08 4.59 0.61
CA ALA A 124 -27.25 5.13 -0.07
C ALA A 124 -26.92 6.37 -0.92
N ALA A 125 -25.91 7.15 -0.53
CA ALA A 125 -25.35 8.25 -1.32
C ALA A 125 -24.32 7.80 -2.39
N GLY A 126 -24.16 6.49 -2.60
CA GLY A 126 -23.32 5.88 -3.63
C GLY A 126 -21.89 5.57 -3.20
N CYS A 127 -21.56 5.67 -1.92
CA CYS A 127 -20.24 5.31 -1.40
C CYS A 127 -20.04 3.80 -1.40
N ASN A 128 -18.86 3.34 -1.83
CA ASN A 128 -18.54 1.90 -1.92
C ASN A 128 -17.12 1.56 -1.42
N CYS A 129 -16.37 2.57 -0.96
CA CYS A 129 -15.06 2.40 -0.37
C CYS A 129 -14.91 3.33 0.84
N PHE A 130 -14.64 2.77 2.01
CA PHE A 130 -14.52 3.48 3.28
C PHE A 130 -13.07 3.57 3.72
N LEU A 131 -12.61 4.78 3.99
CA LEU A 131 -11.32 5.05 4.62
C LEU A 131 -11.59 5.43 6.07
N ILE A 132 -11.42 4.50 6.99
CA ILE A 132 -11.73 4.76 8.40
C ILE A 132 -10.49 5.27 9.12
N GLY A 133 -10.69 6.26 9.97
CA GLY A 133 -9.68 6.84 10.84
C GLY A 133 -10.33 7.35 12.11
N GLU A 134 -9.50 7.88 13.00
CA GLU A 134 -9.92 8.25 14.33
C GLU A 134 -9.08 9.41 14.86
N MET A 135 -9.60 10.08 15.88
CA MET A 135 -8.88 11.11 16.63
C MET A 135 -9.33 11.08 18.09
N GLY A 136 -8.39 10.83 19.00
CA GLY A 136 -8.69 10.83 20.43
C GLY A 136 -7.47 10.79 21.32
N ILE A 137 -7.30 11.75 22.22
CA ILE A 137 -6.19 11.67 23.18
C ILE A 137 -6.44 10.53 24.18
N GLY A 138 -5.49 9.57 24.22
CA GLY A 138 -5.51 8.40 25.11
C GLY A 138 -5.96 7.09 24.43
N ASN A 139 -6.44 7.16 23.20
CA ASN A 139 -6.92 6.03 22.39
C ASN A 139 -5.92 4.86 22.28
N THR A 140 -4.61 5.10 22.11
CA THR A 140 -3.61 4.04 21.93
C THR A 140 -3.41 3.23 23.21
N THR A 141 -3.70 3.81 24.37
CA THR A 141 -3.73 3.09 25.65
C THR A 141 -4.94 2.16 25.72
N ALA A 142 -6.12 2.65 25.30
CA ALA A 142 -7.33 1.84 25.20
C ALA A 142 -7.14 0.71 24.16
N ALA A 143 -6.60 1.01 22.98
CA ALA A 143 -6.27 0.03 21.94
C ALA A 143 -5.31 -1.06 22.45
N ALA A 144 -4.26 -0.68 23.19
CA ALA A 144 -3.34 -1.64 23.82
C ALA A 144 -4.05 -2.51 24.86
N ALA A 145 -4.93 -1.95 25.70
CA ALA A 145 -5.71 -2.71 26.66
C ALA A 145 -6.69 -3.69 25.99
N MET A 146 -7.41 -3.26 24.95
CA MET A 146 -8.30 -4.12 24.17
C MET A 146 -7.52 -5.26 23.51
N THR A 147 -6.38 -4.95 22.89
CA THR A 147 -5.52 -5.95 22.22
C THR A 147 -4.95 -6.96 23.21
N ALA A 148 -4.45 -6.50 24.37
CA ALA A 148 -3.95 -7.36 25.44
C ALA A 148 -5.03 -8.31 25.95
N ALA A 149 -6.24 -7.77 26.21
CA ALA A 149 -7.37 -8.55 26.71
C ALA A 149 -7.81 -9.63 25.71
N TYR A 150 -8.03 -9.26 24.44
CA TYR A 150 -8.58 -10.18 23.45
C TYR A 150 -7.58 -11.24 23.01
N LEU A 151 -6.37 -10.81 22.62
CA LEU A 151 -5.32 -11.72 22.14
C LEU A 151 -4.61 -12.45 23.28
N ASN A 152 -4.96 -12.15 24.54
CA ASN A 152 -4.33 -12.71 25.74
C ASN A 152 -2.81 -12.55 25.71
N LEU A 153 -2.38 -11.32 25.42
CA LEU A 153 -0.99 -10.91 25.35
C LEU A 153 -0.63 -10.02 26.54
N PRO A 154 0.62 -10.09 27.04
CA PRO A 154 1.06 -9.22 28.11
C PRO A 154 1.12 -7.75 27.63
N PRO A 155 0.78 -6.75 28.47
CA PRO A 155 0.75 -5.34 28.08
C PRO A 155 2.01 -4.81 27.37
N GLU A 156 3.18 -5.31 27.75
CA GLU A 156 4.49 -4.96 27.18
C GLU A 156 4.64 -5.35 25.70
N LYS A 157 3.84 -6.32 25.23
CA LYS A 157 3.91 -6.82 23.84
C LYS A 157 2.97 -6.10 22.89
N VAL A 158 2.07 -5.28 23.40
CA VAL A 158 1.04 -4.58 22.61
C VAL A 158 1.05 -3.07 22.80
N THR A 159 1.68 -2.58 23.87
CA THR A 159 1.84 -1.15 24.13
C THR A 159 3.04 -0.62 23.35
N GLY A 160 2.84 0.34 22.46
CA GLY A 160 3.90 1.12 21.83
C GLY A 160 4.07 2.51 22.42
N ARG A 161 5.03 3.26 21.87
CA ARG A 161 5.38 4.61 22.34
C ARG A 161 4.38 5.70 21.90
N GLY A 162 3.45 5.40 20.99
CA GLY A 162 2.50 6.37 20.46
C GLY A 162 3.20 7.61 19.93
N SER A 163 2.86 8.77 20.50
CA SER A 163 3.40 10.10 20.18
C SER A 163 4.86 10.32 20.65
N ASN A 164 5.74 9.32 20.48
CA ASN A 164 7.17 9.35 20.80
C ASN A 164 7.49 9.66 22.27
N ILE A 165 6.79 8.99 23.20
CA ILE A 165 7.06 9.13 24.65
C ILE A 165 8.42 8.50 25.07
N ASP A 166 9.03 9.05 26.11
CA ASP A 166 10.27 8.55 26.71
C ASP A 166 10.10 7.19 27.43
N ASP A 167 11.21 6.61 27.89
CA ASP A 167 11.24 5.28 28.52
C ASP A 167 10.42 5.21 29.82
N ASP A 168 10.43 6.29 30.60
CA ASP A 168 9.70 6.37 31.87
C ASP A 168 8.20 6.46 31.61
N LYS A 169 7.76 7.32 30.69
CA LYS A 169 6.37 7.42 30.23
C LYS A 169 5.90 6.13 29.55
N PHE A 170 6.77 5.44 28.82
CA PHE A 170 6.46 4.14 28.24
C PHE A 170 6.20 3.08 29.31
N ALA A 171 7.08 2.96 30.30
CA ALA A 171 6.89 2.05 31.43
C ALA A 171 5.61 2.36 32.21
N HIS A 172 5.34 3.65 32.42
CA HIS A 172 4.10 4.12 33.04
C HIS A 172 2.86 3.74 32.21
N LYS A 173 2.88 3.94 30.88
CA LYS A 173 1.77 3.55 29.99
C LYS A 173 1.48 2.05 30.05
N VAL A 174 2.53 1.21 30.06
CA VAL A 174 2.41 -0.24 30.26
C VAL A 174 1.74 -0.58 31.60
N GLU A 175 2.13 0.09 32.68
CA GLU A 175 1.50 -0.07 34.00
C GLU A 175 0.02 0.34 34.00
N ILE A 176 -0.33 1.44 33.33
CA ILE A 176 -1.72 1.86 33.20
C ILE A 176 -2.55 0.83 32.43
N VAL A 177 -2.02 0.24 31.36
CA VAL A 177 -2.69 -0.86 30.65
C VAL A 177 -2.89 -2.07 31.56
N ARG A 178 -1.86 -2.46 32.32
CA ARG A 178 -1.96 -3.55 33.30
C ARG A 178 -3.06 -3.29 34.35
N ARG A 179 -3.04 -2.10 34.96
CA ARG A 179 -4.03 -1.67 35.95
C ARG A 179 -5.45 -1.69 35.37
N ALA A 180 -5.64 -1.22 34.14
CA ALA A 180 -6.94 -1.23 33.48
C ALA A 180 -7.52 -2.64 33.31
N LEU A 181 -6.67 -3.62 32.97
CA LEU A 181 -7.07 -5.03 32.86
C LEU A 181 -7.41 -5.64 34.23
N GLU A 182 -6.64 -5.32 35.27
CA GLU A 182 -6.84 -5.85 36.63
C GLU A 182 -8.13 -5.33 37.28
N VAL A 183 -8.42 -4.04 37.11
CA VAL A 183 -9.61 -3.38 37.67
C VAL A 183 -10.87 -3.87 36.97
N ASN A 184 -10.87 -3.92 35.63
CA ASN A 184 -12.09 -4.18 34.86
C ASN A 184 -12.35 -5.66 34.57
N LYS A 185 -11.31 -6.49 34.54
CA LYS A 185 -11.38 -7.93 34.23
C LYS A 185 -12.26 -8.18 32.99
N PRO A 186 -11.88 -7.64 31.82
CA PRO A 186 -12.66 -7.84 30.60
C PRO A 186 -12.71 -9.32 30.21
N ASN A 187 -13.89 -9.75 29.75
CA ASN A 187 -14.12 -11.09 29.26
C ASN A 187 -13.53 -11.20 27.85
N ARG A 188 -12.38 -11.85 27.73
CA ARG A 188 -11.72 -12.08 26.44
C ARG A 188 -12.56 -12.80 25.38
N ASN A 189 -13.64 -13.48 25.77
CA ASN A 189 -14.53 -14.18 24.86
C ASN A 189 -15.69 -13.32 24.36
N SER A 190 -15.68 -12.00 24.64
CA SER A 190 -16.65 -11.05 24.10
C SER A 190 -15.97 -9.71 23.86
N LEU A 191 -15.73 -9.35 22.60
CA LEU A 191 -15.10 -8.06 22.28
C LEU A 191 -15.99 -6.89 22.67
N LEU A 192 -17.30 -7.05 22.67
CA LEU A 192 -18.20 -6.02 23.18
C LEU A 192 -18.02 -5.76 24.69
N ASP A 193 -17.77 -6.79 25.51
CA ASP A 193 -17.43 -6.59 26.93
C ASP A 193 -16.06 -5.92 27.07
N VAL A 194 -15.07 -6.32 26.26
CA VAL A 194 -13.75 -5.69 26.20
C VAL A 194 -13.86 -4.20 25.81
N LEU A 195 -14.63 -3.89 24.78
CA LEU A 195 -14.90 -2.53 24.28
C LEU A 195 -15.57 -1.68 25.38
N ALA A 196 -16.59 -2.22 26.05
CA ALA A 196 -17.29 -1.53 27.12
C ALA A 196 -16.37 -1.23 28.32
N LYS A 197 -15.47 -2.15 28.66
CA LYS A 197 -14.62 -2.03 29.85
C LYS A 197 -13.35 -1.23 29.64
N VAL A 198 -12.64 -1.43 28.52
CA VAL A 198 -11.30 -0.87 28.30
C VAL A 198 -11.13 -0.20 26.94
N GLY A 199 -12.22 -0.03 26.19
CA GLY A 199 -12.21 0.58 24.86
C GLY A 199 -12.66 2.05 24.81
N GLY A 200 -13.23 2.42 23.67
CA GLY A 200 -13.54 3.78 23.24
C GLY A 200 -14.70 3.80 22.23
N TYR A 201 -15.46 4.90 22.19
CA TYR A 201 -16.63 5.00 21.32
C TYR A 201 -16.28 4.94 19.84
N GLU A 202 -15.11 5.48 19.46
CA GLU A 202 -14.59 5.48 18.10
C GLU A 202 -14.30 4.07 17.58
N PHE A 203 -13.85 3.13 18.43
CA PHE A 203 -13.60 1.75 18.00
C PHE A 203 -14.88 1.04 17.61
N GLY A 204 -15.94 1.18 18.41
CA GLY A 204 -17.23 0.59 18.08
C GLY A 204 -17.85 1.24 16.85
N ALA A 205 -17.76 2.57 16.70
CA ALA A 205 -18.23 3.25 15.50
C ALA A 205 -17.49 2.79 14.22
N MET A 206 -16.16 2.67 14.26
CA MET A 206 -15.41 2.10 13.14
C MET A 206 -15.80 0.63 12.85
N ALA A 207 -16.04 -0.19 13.87
CA ALA A 207 -16.51 -1.57 13.70
C ALA A 207 -17.89 -1.63 13.04
N GLY A 208 -18.78 -0.69 13.37
CA GLY A 208 -20.08 -0.54 12.72
C GLY A 208 -19.98 -0.25 11.22
N VAL A 209 -19.02 0.59 10.81
CA VAL A 209 -18.73 0.86 9.39
C VAL A 209 -18.30 -0.41 8.68
N ILE A 210 -17.40 -1.19 9.29
CA ILE A 210 -16.91 -2.46 8.73
C ILE A 210 -18.06 -3.46 8.52
N ILE A 211 -18.93 -3.63 9.53
CA ILE A 211 -20.09 -4.52 9.45
C ILE A 211 -21.05 -4.10 8.33
N ALA A 212 -21.35 -2.80 8.22
CA ALA A 212 -22.21 -2.29 7.15
C ALA A 212 -21.56 -2.52 5.77
N ALA A 213 -20.27 -2.21 5.63
CA ALA A 213 -19.56 -2.37 4.37
C ALA A 213 -19.60 -3.82 3.87
N TYR A 214 -19.38 -4.80 4.76
CA TYR A 214 -19.48 -6.21 4.40
C TYR A 214 -20.86 -6.58 3.84
N HIS A 215 -21.95 -6.22 4.55
CA HIS A 215 -23.32 -6.53 4.12
C HIS A 215 -23.73 -5.89 2.79
N HIS A 216 -23.04 -4.82 2.40
CA HIS A 216 -23.32 -4.06 1.19
C HIS A 216 -22.23 -4.22 0.12
N GLN A 217 -21.35 -5.22 0.26
CA GLN A 217 -20.28 -5.52 -0.70
C GLN A 217 -19.39 -4.29 -1.00
N CYS A 218 -19.16 -3.47 0.03
CA CYS A 218 -18.27 -2.32 -0.01
C CYS A 218 -16.94 -2.68 0.63
N VAL A 219 -15.88 -1.95 0.29
CA VAL A 219 -14.53 -2.20 0.80
C VAL A 219 -14.19 -1.23 1.93
N VAL A 220 -13.45 -1.69 2.94
CA VAL A 220 -12.89 -0.84 4.00
C VAL A 220 -11.37 -0.91 4.00
N MET A 221 -10.74 0.25 3.89
CA MET A 221 -9.31 0.42 4.07
C MET A 221 -9.01 0.68 5.54
N LEU A 222 -8.31 -0.24 6.18
CA LEU A 222 -7.76 -0.02 7.53
C LEU A 222 -6.54 0.90 7.43
N ASP A 223 -6.41 1.80 8.39
CA ASP A 223 -5.27 2.68 8.56
C ASP A 223 -4.25 2.05 9.53
N GLY A 224 -4.16 2.56 10.77
CA GLY A 224 -3.19 2.13 11.77
C GLY A 224 -3.73 1.20 12.85
N PHE A 225 -3.07 1.21 14.01
CA PHE A 225 -3.36 0.33 15.15
C PHE A 225 -4.82 0.42 15.61
N ASN A 226 -5.37 1.63 15.71
CA ASN A 226 -6.70 1.85 16.25
C ASN A 226 -7.81 1.31 15.31
N THR A 227 -7.66 1.47 14.00
CA THR A 227 -8.59 0.88 13.02
C THR A 227 -8.49 -0.64 13.01
N ALA A 228 -7.31 -1.21 13.25
CA ALA A 228 -7.14 -2.65 13.38
C ALA A 228 -7.83 -3.20 14.64
N VAL A 229 -7.82 -2.46 15.76
CA VAL A 229 -8.61 -2.82 16.96
C VAL A 229 -10.11 -2.80 16.66
N ALA A 230 -10.60 -1.83 15.90
CA ALA A 230 -12.00 -1.82 15.46
C ALA A 230 -12.35 -3.03 14.57
N ALA A 231 -11.41 -3.49 13.73
CA ALA A 231 -11.57 -4.70 12.95
C ALA A 231 -11.69 -5.96 13.82
N LEU A 232 -11.00 -6.07 14.96
CA LEU A 232 -11.22 -7.16 15.92
C LEU A 232 -12.64 -7.16 16.49
N VAL A 233 -13.19 -5.98 16.78
CA VAL A 233 -14.59 -5.85 17.24
C VAL A 233 -15.56 -6.28 16.14
N ALA A 234 -15.29 -5.91 14.88
CA ALA A 234 -16.12 -6.33 13.76
C ALA A 234 -16.02 -7.84 13.49
N GLU A 235 -14.83 -8.44 13.58
CA GLU A 235 -14.60 -9.87 13.36
C GLU A 235 -15.32 -10.73 14.40
N GLU A 236 -15.33 -10.34 15.67
CA GLU A 236 -16.09 -11.08 16.70
C GLU A 236 -17.60 -11.02 16.49
N LEU A 237 -18.12 -9.89 16.01
CA LEU A 237 -19.55 -9.71 15.73
C LEU A 237 -19.97 -10.35 14.40
N LEU A 238 -19.06 -10.37 13.43
CA LEU A 238 -19.27 -10.87 12.08
C LEU A 238 -17.93 -11.39 11.54
N PRO A 239 -17.61 -12.68 11.71
CA PRO A 239 -16.31 -13.25 11.34
C PRO A 239 -15.91 -13.01 9.87
N GLN A 240 -16.90 -13.02 8.98
CA GLN A 240 -16.70 -12.79 7.55
C GLN A 240 -16.38 -11.32 7.21
N SER A 241 -16.54 -10.39 8.15
CA SER A 241 -16.24 -8.98 7.92
C SER A 241 -14.81 -8.73 7.46
N THR A 242 -13.86 -9.63 7.78
CA THR A 242 -12.48 -9.58 7.30
C THR A 242 -12.34 -9.66 5.78
N GLU A 243 -13.32 -10.24 5.07
CA GLU A 243 -13.35 -10.37 3.62
C GLU A 243 -13.50 -9.02 2.90
N CYS A 244 -14.01 -7.98 3.59
CA CYS A 244 -14.11 -6.64 3.02
C CYS A 244 -12.97 -5.69 3.43
N LEU A 245 -11.97 -6.20 4.17
CA LEU A 245 -10.89 -5.39 4.74
C LEU A 245 -9.62 -5.42 3.89
N ILE A 246 -9.04 -4.25 3.70
CA ILE A 246 -7.70 -4.08 3.14
C ILE A 246 -6.84 -3.36 4.17
N ALA A 247 -5.75 -3.99 4.58
CA ALA A 247 -4.77 -3.36 5.47
C ALA A 247 -3.84 -2.44 4.66
N SER A 248 -3.89 -1.14 4.90
CA SER A 248 -3.04 -0.20 4.16
C SER A 248 -1.56 -0.36 4.49
N HIS A 249 -1.19 -0.32 5.77
CA HIS A 249 0.20 -0.31 6.19
C HIS A 249 0.40 -1.02 7.53
N VAL A 250 1.65 -1.38 7.82
CA VAL A 250 2.07 -1.69 9.19
C VAL A 250 2.55 -0.41 9.87
N GLY A 251 1.90 -0.05 10.97
CA GLY A 251 2.27 1.12 11.79
C GLY A 251 3.35 0.79 12.83
N ARG A 252 3.91 1.82 13.48
CA ARG A 252 4.96 1.66 14.52
C ARG A 252 4.50 0.99 15.81
N GLU A 253 3.20 1.00 16.09
CA GLU A 253 2.65 0.38 17.29
C GLU A 253 2.83 -1.15 17.24
N VAL A 254 3.54 -1.70 18.23
CA VAL A 254 3.84 -3.14 18.32
C VAL A 254 2.59 -4.02 18.32
N GLY A 255 1.49 -3.53 18.90
CA GLY A 255 0.20 -4.22 18.88
C GLY A 255 -0.40 -4.35 17.48
N HIS A 256 -0.14 -3.40 16.58
CA HIS A 256 -0.75 -3.39 15.24
C HIS A 256 -0.37 -4.64 14.45
N LYS A 257 0.93 -4.98 14.42
CA LYS A 257 1.41 -6.20 13.75
C LYS A 257 0.74 -7.47 14.30
N LYS A 258 0.50 -7.55 15.61
CA LYS A 258 -0.14 -8.70 16.24
C LYS A 258 -1.60 -8.86 15.83
N ILE A 259 -2.31 -7.75 15.66
CA ILE A 259 -3.68 -7.75 15.15
C ILE A 259 -3.72 -8.18 13.69
N LEU A 260 -2.85 -7.63 12.83
CA LEU A 260 -2.78 -8.02 11.42
C LEU A 260 -2.46 -9.52 11.26
N GLU A 261 -1.54 -10.05 12.09
CA GLU A 261 -1.24 -11.49 12.16
C GLU A 261 -2.48 -12.33 12.55
N HIS A 262 -3.28 -11.86 13.51
CA HIS A 262 -4.50 -12.53 13.96
C HIS A 262 -5.62 -12.50 12.90
N LEU A 263 -5.84 -11.35 12.27
CA LEU A 263 -6.83 -11.16 11.21
C LEU A 263 -6.39 -11.75 9.85
N HIS A 264 -5.18 -12.32 9.77
CA HIS A 264 -4.59 -12.83 8.53
C HIS A 264 -4.49 -11.78 7.39
N LEU A 265 -4.42 -10.50 7.75
CA LEU A 265 -4.30 -9.39 6.81
C LEU A 265 -2.83 -9.07 6.52
N LYS A 266 -2.48 -8.98 5.25
CA LYS A 266 -1.16 -8.51 4.82
C LYS A 266 -1.24 -7.02 4.47
N PRO A 267 -0.45 -6.15 5.11
CA PRO A 267 -0.43 -4.72 4.77
C PRO A 267 0.17 -4.49 3.37
N LEU A 268 -0.22 -3.40 2.71
CA LEU A 268 0.35 -3.01 1.41
C LEU A 268 1.72 -2.35 1.56
N PHE A 269 1.91 -1.54 2.62
CA PHE A 269 3.12 -0.74 2.81
C PHE A 269 3.76 -0.87 4.19
N ASN A 270 5.04 -0.52 4.24
CA ASN A 270 5.75 -0.18 5.47
C ASN A 270 6.36 1.22 5.31
N LEU A 271 5.59 2.23 5.71
CA LEU A 271 5.97 3.64 5.62
C LEU A 271 6.40 4.24 6.97
N ASP A 272 6.52 3.40 8.01
CA ASP A 272 6.81 3.82 9.39
C ASP A 272 5.82 4.87 9.93
N LEU A 273 4.54 4.81 9.52
CA LEU A 273 3.50 5.75 9.98
C LEU A 273 3.11 5.51 11.45
N ALA A 274 2.81 6.61 12.16
CA ALA A 274 2.35 6.57 13.55
C ALA A 274 1.38 7.71 13.92
N LEU A 275 0.76 8.36 12.94
CA LEU A 275 -0.18 9.46 13.19
C LEU A 275 -1.63 8.96 13.36
N GLY A 276 -2.11 8.09 12.47
CA GLY A 276 -3.53 7.78 12.34
C GLY A 276 -4.18 8.65 11.26
N GLU A 277 -5.43 9.07 11.50
CA GLU A 277 -6.16 10.03 10.63
C GLU A 277 -6.40 9.57 9.18
N ALA A 278 -6.42 8.27 8.92
CA ALA A 278 -6.72 7.69 7.60
C ALA A 278 -5.65 7.97 6.52
N ILE A 279 -4.41 8.29 6.92
CA ILE A 279 -3.30 8.60 6.00
C ILE A 279 -2.92 7.38 5.15
N GLY A 280 -2.63 6.26 5.81
CA GLY A 280 -2.26 5.02 5.14
C GLY A 280 -3.40 4.51 4.27
N SER A 281 -4.64 4.54 4.77
CA SER A 281 -5.82 4.15 4.00
C SER A 281 -6.02 5.00 2.74
N SER A 282 -5.75 6.31 2.81
CA SER A 282 -5.82 7.20 1.65
C SER A 282 -4.75 6.91 0.60
N ILE A 283 -3.51 6.65 1.02
CA ILE A 283 -2.42 6.26 0.13
C ILE A 283 -2.77 4.94 -0.56
N ALA A 284 -3.23 3.95 0.19
CA ALA A 284 -3.67 2.66 -0.34
C ALA A 284 -4.81 2.80 -1.35
N ALA A 285 -5.84 3.58 -1.04
CA ALA A 285 -6.99 3.75 -1.92
C ALA A 285 -6.63 4.41 -3.26
N ARG A 286 -5.77 5.44 -3.24
CA ARG A 286 -5.25 6.09 -4.45
C ARG A 286 -4.48 5.10 -5.32
N ILE A 287 -3.56 4.35 -4.71
CA ILE A 287 -2.74 3.36 -5.43
C ILE A 287 -3.63 2.26 -6.03
N LEU A 288 -4.62 1.76 -5.29
CA LEU A 288 -5.52 0.72 -5.77
C LEU A 288 -6.46 1.18 -6.89
N ASP A 289 -6.88 2.45 -6.90
CA ASP A 289 -7.59 3.03 -8.06
C ASP A 289 -6.77 2.87 -9.35
N ASN A 290 -5.45 3.11 -9.28
CA ASN A 290 -4.55 3.01 -10.43
C ASN A 290 -4.25 1.55 -10.79
N LEU A 291 -4.15 0.66 -9.80
CA LEU A 291 -3.81 -0.75 -10.00
C LEU A 291 -4.98 -1.59 -10.51
N VAL A 292 -6.22 -1.34 -10.06
CA VAL A 292 -7.40 -2.08 -10.56
C VAL A 292 -7.65 -1.84 -12.04
N TYR A 293 -7.35 -0.64 -12.56
CA TYR A 293 -7.39 -0.41 -14.00
C TYR A 293 -6.47 -1.34 -14.77
N ILE A 294 -5.29 -1.67 -14.23
CA ILE A 294 -4.32 -2.57 -14.86
C ILE A 294 -4.89 -3.99 -14.90
N PHE A 295 -5.54 -4.46 -13.84
CA PHE A 295 -6.18 -5.78 -13.83
C PHE A 295 -7.43 -5.87 -14.71
N VAL A 296 -8.17 -4.78 -14.89
CA VAL A 296 -9.41 -4.74 -15.67
C VAL A 296 -9.15 -4.50 -17.16
N CYS A 297 -8.14 -3.70 -17.50
CA CYS A 297 -7.85 -3.24 -18.86
C CYS A 297 -6.48 -3.69 -19.39
N GLY A 298 -5.70 -4.39 -18.58
CA GLY A 298 -4.41 -4.92 -18.98
C GLY A 298 -4.54 -6.03 -20.02
N PRO A 299 -3.43 -6.42 -20.66
CA PRO A 299 -3.42 -7.47 -21.67
C PRO A 299 -3.71 -8.89 -21.11
N ASP A 300 -3.80 -9.01 -19.78
CA ASP A 300 -4.34 -10.16 -19.06
C ASP A 300 -5.86 -10.07 -18.80
N ALA A 301 -6.55 -9.04 -19.32
CA ALA A 301 -8.02 -8.99 -19.33
C ALA A 301 -8.64 -10.09 -20.20
N ASP A 302 -7.83 -10.73 -21.06
CA ASP A 302 -8.16 -11.95 -21.81
C ASP A 302 -7.72 -13.22 -21.05
N PHE A 303 -7.47 -13.17 -19.73
CA PHE A 303 -7.74 -14.33 -18.89
C PHE A 303 -9.26 -14.55 -18.92
N GLU A 304 -9.75 -15.22 -19.97
CA GLU A 304 -10.46 -16.45 -19.68
C GLU A 304 -9.48 -17.19 -18.77
N GLY A 305 -9.69 -17.12 -17.45
CA GLY A 305 -9.04 -18.09 -16.60
C GLY A 305 -9.22 -19.42 -17.32
N GLU A 306 -8.17 -20.23 -17.37
CA GLU A 306 -8.48 -21.62 -17.11
C GLU A 306 -9.33 -21.56 -15.85
N LEU A 307 -10.65 -21.69 -16.02
CA LEU A 307 -11.54 -22.19 -15.00
C LEU A 307 -10.68 -23.27 -14.38
N VAL A 308 -10.25 -23.06 -13.14
CA VAL A 308 -9.74 -24.15 -12.30
C VAL A 308 -10.73 -25.25 -12.61
N GLN A 309 -10.29 -26.32 -13.30
CA GLN A 309 -11.21 -27.37 -13.74
C GLN A 309 -12.03 -27.68 -12.50
N GLU A 310 -13.32 -27.35 -12.53
CA GLU A 310 -14.21 -27.70 -11.43
C GLU A 310 -13.97 -29.20 -11.27
N GLU A 311 -13.39 -29.61 -10.14
CA GLU A 311 -13.32 -31.04 -9.82
C GLU A 311 -14.76 -31.51 -9.96
N SER A 312 -15.00 -32.44 -10.89
CA SER A 312 -16.38 -32.84 -11.20
C SER A 312 -17.04 -33.31 -9.90
N GLU A 313 -18.36 -33.13 -9.77
CA GLU A 313 -19.11 -33.62 -8.60
C GLU A 313 -18.77 -35.08 -8.26
N PHE A 314 -18.43 -35.86 -9.29
CA PHE A 314 -17.99 -37.24 -9.16
C PHE A 314 -16.59 -37.42 -8.56
N GLU A 315 -15.62 -36.55 -8.87
CA GLU A 315 -14.29 -36.56 -8.22
C GLU A 315 -14.38 -36.18 -6.75
N LEU A 316 -15.19 -35.18 -6.40
CA LEU A 316 -15.47 -34.84 -5.01
C LEU A 316 -16.16 -35.99 -4.27
N PHE A 317 -17.12 -36.65 -4.92
CA PHE A 317 -17.82 -37.81 -4.39
C PHE A 317 -16.86 -38.98 -4.09
N LYS A 318 -15.93 -39.30 -5.00
CA LYS A 318 -14.88 -40.31 -4.76
C LYS A 318 -14.04 -39.96 -3.52
N LYS A 319 -13.67 -38.70 -3.38
CA LYS A 319 -12.85 -38.21 -2.26
C LYS A 319 -13.57 -38.32 -0.91
N GLN A 320 -14.87 -38.06 -0.88
CA GLN A 320 -15.69 -38.17 0.34
C GLN A 320 -15.86 -39.64 0.80
N LEU A 321 -15.77 -40.59 -0.14
CA LEU A 321 -15.76 -42.02 0.13
C LEU A 321 -14.34 -42.59 0.37
N GLY A 322 -13.28 -41.78 0.27
CA GLY A 322 -11.88 -42.20 0.40
C GLY A 322 -11.38 -43.07 -0.77
N LEU A 323 -11.93 -42.88 -1.96
CA LEU A 323 -11.62 -43.61 -3.19
C LEU A 323 -10.71 -42.84 -4.16
N ASP A 324 -10.13 -41.75 -3.69
CA ASP A 324 -9.17 -40.93 -4.40
C ASP A 324 -7.94 -41.77 -4.81
N GLY A 325 -7.74 -41.93 -6.13
CA GLY A 325 -6.64 -42.70 -6.73
C GLY A 325 -6.99 -44.14 -7.18
N VAL A 326 -8.25 -44.56 -7.09
CA VAL A 326 -8.69 -45.85 -7.64
C VAL A 326 -8.98 -45.70 -9.15
N GLU A 327 -8.16 -46.36 -9.99
CA GLU A 327 -8.31 -46.32 -11.45
C GLU A 327 -9.49 -47.19 -11.93
N GLY A 328 -10.25 -46.71 -12.93
CA GLY A 328 -11.36 -47.44 -13.55
C GLY A 328 -12.74 -47.18 -12.92
N LEU A 329 -12.87 -46.14 -12.08
CA LEU A 329 -14.15 -45.63 -11.58
C LEU A 329 -14.45 -44.29 -12.25
N ASP A 330 -15.33 -44.33 -13.25
CA ASP A 330 -15.67 -43.18 -14.10
C ASP A 330 -17.14 -42.73 -13.91
N SER A 331 -17.97 -43.53 -13.24
CA SER A 331 -19.36 -43.16 -12.88
C SER A 331 -19.84 -43.66 -11.51
N ILE A 332 -20.99 -43.16 -11.05
CA ILE A 332 -21.65 -43.58 -9.81
C ILE A 332 -22.04 -45.07 -9.87
N GLU A 333 -22.42 -45.57 -11.06
CA GLU A 333 -22.73 -46.99 -11.26
C GLU A 333 -21.50 -47.88 -11.00
N ASP A 334 -20.29 -47.45 -11.39
CA ASP A 334 -19.07 -48.21 -11.12
C ASP A 334 -18.78 -48.31 -9.61
N VAL A 335 -19.07 -47.25 -8.86
CA VAL A 335 -18.93 -47.22 -7.39
C VAL A 335 -19.98 -48.14 -6.74
N GLN A 336 -21.20 -48.17 -7.27
CA GLN A 336 -22.30 -49.04 -6.83
C GLN A 336 -21.97 -50.54 -7.00
N GLU A 337 -21.37 -50.93 -8.13
CA GLU A 337 -20.90 -52.31 -8.33
C GLU A 337 -19.80 -52.71 -7.33
N LEU A 338 -18.98 -51.76 -6.88
CA LEU A 338 -17.86 -52.00 -5.98
C LEU A 338 -18.29 -52.25 -4.51
N PHE A 339 -19.39 -51.62 -4.08
CA PHE A 339 -19.95 -51.79 -2.72
C PHE A 339 -21.16 -52.74 -2.66
N GLY A 340 -21.75 -53.12 -3.80
CA GLY A 340 -22.95 -53.98 -3.86
C GLY A 340 -24.22 -53.32 -3.28
N ASP A 341 -25.31 -54.09 -3.18
CA ASP A 341 -26.64 -53.61 -2.71
C ASP A 341 -26.67 -53.11 -1.25
N GLU A 342 -25.53 -53.03 -0.55
CA GLU A 342 -25.45 -52.61 0.87
C GLU A 342 -25.47 -51.08 1.06
N ILE A 343 -25.22 -50.29 0.01
CA ILE A 343 -25.23 -48.81 0.09
C ILE A 343 -26.07 -48.23 -1.05
N GLN A 344 -27.25 -47.67 -0.72
CA GLN A 344 -27.98 -46.82 -1.67
C GLN A 344 -27.31 -45.45 -1.74
N ILE A 345 -26.49 -45.23 -2.78
CA ILE A 345 -25.75 -43.98 -3.00
C ILE A 345 -26.68 -42.75 -3.04
N GLU A 346 -27.93 -42.91 -3.48
CA GLU A 346 -28.94 -41.83 -3.52
C GLU A 346 -29.30 -41.24 -2.14
N GLU A 347 -28.96 -41.93 -1.03
CA GLU A 347 -29.24 -41.45 0.33
C GLU A 347 -28.03 -40.85 1.07
N ILE A 348 -26.85 -40.75 0.44
CA ILE A 348 -25.69 -40.09 1.05
C ILE A 348 -25.84 -38.57 0.84
N PRO A 349 -26.15 -37.78 1.89
CA PRO A 349 -26.22 -36.34 1.74
C PRO A 349 -24.81 -35.82 1.44
N LEU A 350 -24.63 -35.17 0.29
CA LEU A 350 -23.50 -34.29 0.03
C LEU A 350 -23.62 -33.12 1.01
N ASP A 351 -23.03 -33.26 2.22
CA ASP A 351 -22.94 -32.17 3.20
C ASP A 351 -21.95 -31.11 2.70
N PHE A 352 -22.40 -30.37 1.69
CA PHE A 352 -21.79 -29.13 1.24
C PHE A 352 -22.90 -28.08 1.20
N HIS A 353 -23.05 -27.33 2.30
CA HIS A 353 -23.48 -25.95 2.22
C HIS A 353 -22.34 -25.13 1.55
N VAL A 354 -22.08 -25.40 0.27
CA VAL A 354 -21.71 -24.32 -0.63
C VAL A 354 -22.98 -23.51 -0.71
N SER A 355 -23.03 -22.38 -0.02
CA SER A 355 -24.06 -21.40 -0.30
C SER A 355 -24.12 -21.26 -1.81
N GLU A 356 -25.27 -21.51 -2.43
CA GLU A 356 -25.56 -21.12 -3.80
C GLU A 356 -25.48 -19.58 -3.89
N HIS A 357 -24.27 -19.03 -3.77
CA HIS A 357 -23.89 -17.85 -4.50
C HIS A 357 -23.72 -18.36 -5.93
N ARG A 358 -24.85 -18.59 -6.61
CA ARG A 358 -24.90 -18.28 -8.03
C ARG A 358 -24.43 -16.83 -8.10
N MET A 359 -23.14 -16.63 -8.36
CA MET A 359 -22.77 -15.57 -9.27
C MET A 359 -23.50 -15.93 -10.56
N GLU A 360 -24.78 -15.57 -10.65
CA GLU A 360 -25.36 -15.19 -11.93
C GLU A 360 -24.27 -14.37 -12.59
N SER A 361 -23.83 -14.79 -13.77
CA SER A 361 -22.87 -14.07 -14.59
C SER A 361 -23.10 -12.59 -14.39
N ILE A 362 -22.26 -11.95 -13.56
CA ILE A 362 -22.39 -10.52 -13.32
C ILE A 362 -22.10 -9.98 -14.70
N GLU A 363 -23.14 -9.47 -15.38
CA GLU A 363 -22.92 -8.62 -16.55
C GLU A 363 -21.99 -7.53 -16.05
N LEU A 364 -20.72 -7.67 -16.41
CA LEU A 364 -19.66 -6.77 -16.01
C LEU A 364 -20.16 -5.36 -16.35
N PRO A 365 -20.23 -4.42 -15.40
CA PRO A 365 -20.62 -3.05 -15.74
C PRO A 365 -19.61 -2.40 -16.70
N PHE A 366 -18.46 -3.05 -16.92
CA PHE A 366 -17.46 -2.68 -17.88
C PHE A 366 -17.21 -3.83 -18.85
N SER A 367 -17.74 -3.71 -20.06
CA SER A 367 -17.01 -4.24 -21.21
C SER A 367 -15.84 -3.29 -21.47
N THR A 368 -14.82 -3.76 -22.16
CA THR A 368 -13.75 -2.90 -22.72
C THR A 368 -14.29 -1.73 -23.58
N GLN A 369 -15.59 -1.72 -23.93
CA GLN A 369 -16.26 -0.62 -24.62
C GLN A 369 -16.77 0.49 -23.68
N THR A 370 -17.07 0.21 -22.40
CA THR A 370 -17.66 1.21 -21.49
C THR A 370 -16.63 2.22 -21.00
N LEU A 371 -15.37 1.81 -20.87
CA LEU A 371 -14.24 2.69 -20.71
C LEU A 371 -13.70 3.01 -22.12
N ASN A 372 -14.10 4.15 -22.69
CA ASN A 372 -13.76 4.58 -24.05
C ASN A 372 -12.23 4.89 -24.18
N ILE A 373 -11.39 3.85 -24.05
CA ILE A 373 -9.95 3.93 -23.89
C ILE A 373 -9.27 3.57 -25.23
N PRO A 374 -8.50 4.49 -25.84
CA PRO A 374 -7.63 4.16 -26.97
C PRO A 374 -6.63 3.05 -26.59
N ARG A 375 -6.53 2.00 -27.41
CA ARG A 375 -5.59 0.86 -27.22
C ARG A 375 -4.10 1.24 -27.22
N ALA A 376 -3.74 2.43 -27.71
CA ALA A 376 -2.37 2.92 -27.73
C ALA A 376 -2.24 4.18 -26.87
N TYR A 377 -1.37 4.13 -25.87
CA TYR A 377 -0.86 5.34 -25.19
C TYR A 377 0.45 5.74 -25.89
N PRO A 378 0.68 7.04 -26.15
CA PRO A 378 1.90 7.46 -26.82
C PRO A 378 3.13 7.12 -25.97
N MET A 379 4.03 6.33 -26.53
CA MET A 379 5.31 5.94 -25.93
C MET A 379 6.45 6.48 -26.81
N ALA A 380 7.44 7.11 -26.19
CA ALA A 380 8.67 7.48 -26.86
C ALA A 380 9.61 6.27 -26.86
N VAL A 381 9.80 5.67 -28.03
CA VAL A 381 10.64 4.48 -28.20
C VAL A 381 11.99 4.91 -28.77
N HIS A 382 13.06 4.51 -28.10
CA HIS A 382 14.44 4.77 -28.51
C HIS A 382 15.12 3.42 -28.71
N VAL A 383 15.70 3.20 -29.89
CA VAL A 383 16.35 1.95 -30.26
C VAL A 383 17.86 2.18 -30.35
N MET A 384 18.63 1.40 -29.59
CA MET A 384 20.08 1.52 -29.58
C MET A 384 20.68 1.18 -30.96
N GLY A 385 21.40 2.14 -31.56
CA GLY A 385 22.07 1.95 -32.85
C GLY A 385 21.24 2.34 -34.10
N ALA A 386 20.12 3.05 -33.93
CA ALA A 386 19.42 3.69 -35.05
C ALA A 386 20.25 4.84 -35.67
N GLU A 387 20.07 5.11 -36.97
CA GLU A 387 20.90 6.07 -37.73
C GLU A 387 20.98 7.47 -37.07
N GLY A 388 22.20 7.93 -36.76
CA GLY A 388 22.47 9.31 -36.32
C GLY A 388 23.29 9.47 -35.03
N ASP A 389 23.51 8.39 -34.26
CA ASP A 389 24.29 8.49 -33.02
C ASP A 389 25.80 8.51 -33.28
N GLU A 390 26.47 9.65 -33.04
CA GLU A 390 27.93 9.67 -32.90
C GLU A 390 28.33 8.86 -31.66
N VAL A 391 28.88 7.67 -31.89
CA VAL A 391 29.35 6.76 -30.84
C VAL A 391 30.62 7.33 -30.19
N ILE A 392 30.47 8.15 -29.15
CA ILE A 392 31.57 8.52 -28.26
C ILE A 392 31.69 7.44 -27.19
N ALA A 393 32.60 6.48 -27.34
CA ALA A 393 32.78 5.42 -26.35
C ALA A 393 33.00 5.97 -24.93
N ALA A 394 32.21 5.50 -23.95
CA ALA A 394 32.46 5.76 -22.54
C ALA A 394 33.87 5.27 -22.19
N THR A 395 34.70 6.15 -21.66
CA THR A 395 36.03 5.81 -21.18
C THR A 395 36.05 5.90 -19.66
N ASP A 396 37.11 5.40 -19.02
CA ASP A 396 37.36 5.68 -17.60
C ASP A 396 37.25 7.18 -17.28
N ARG A 397 37.53 8.08 -18.24
CA ARG A 397 37.36 9.53 -18.06
C ARG A 397 35.90 9.96 -17.91
N THR A 398 34.96 9.30 -18.59
CA THR A 398 33.51 9.59 -18.50
C THR A 398 32.99 9.20 -17.12
N PHE A 399 33.35 8.01 -16.62
CA PHE A 399 32.97 7.60 -15.27
C PHE A 399 33.66 8.47 -14.20
N ASN A 400 34.94 8.78 -14.39
CA ASN A 400 35.68 9.71 -13.53
C ASN A 400 35.12 11.14 -13.55
N PHE A 401 34.46 11.58 -14.63
CA PHE A 401 33.80 12.88 -14.68
C PHE A 401 32.65 12.90 -13.68
N TYR A 402 31.69 11.97 -13.80
CA TYR A 402 30.55 11.90 -12.90
C TYR A 402 30.95 11.71 -11.44
N LEU A 403 31.93 10.83 -11.14
CA LEU A 403 32.46 10.68 -9.79
C LEU A 403 33.03 11.98 -9.19
N ARG A 404 33.50 12.91 -10.03
CA ARG A 404 34.07 14.19 -9.59
C ARG A 404 33.08 15.35 -9.62
N THR A 405 32.03 15.27 -10.44
CA THR A 405 31.09 16.37 -10.68
C THR A 405 29.68 16.12 -10.14
N MET A 406 29.40 14.94 -9.59
CA MET A 406 28.08 14.62 -9.03
C MET A 406 27.64 15.72 -8.05
N PRO A 407 26.45 16.31 -8.23
CA PRO A 407 25.94 17.30 -7.30
C PRO A 407 25.71 16.67 -5.93
N ARG A 408 25.80 17.50 -4.89
CA ARG A 408 25.33 17.15 -3.56
C ARG A 408 23.92 17.69 -3.39
N LEU A 409 23.14 17.06 -2.52
CA LEU A 409 21.87 17.64 -2.09
C LEU A 409 22.09 18.99 -1.39
N HIS A 410 21.10 19.86 -1.53
CA HIS A 410 21.15 21.20 -0.96
C HIS A 410 20.75 21.17 0.54
N ASP A 411 21.74 21.30 1.43
CA ASP A 411 21.53 21.22 2.90
C ASP A 411 20.54 22.25 3.44
N ARG A 412 20.52 23.47 2.88
CA ARG A 412 19.63 24.55 3.33
C ARG A 412 18.15 24.21 3.05
N PRO A 413 17.73 23.91 1.81
CA PRO A 413 16.39 23.40 1.51
C PRO A 413 15.98 22.21 2.36
N MET A 414 16.87 21.23 2.57
CA MET A 414 16.57 20.08 3.42
C MET A 414 16.29 20.47 4.88
N THR A 415 17.06 21.44 5.41
CA THR A 415 16.88 21.94 6.77
C THR A 415 15.57 22.72 6.89
N ASN A 416 15.30 23.61 5.95
CA ASN A 416 14.07 24.42 5.93
C ASN A 416 12.82 23.55 5.75
N CYS A 417 12.85 22.57 4.85
CA CYS A 417 11.78 21.58 4.66
C CYS A 417 11.50 20.81 5.96
N ARG A 418 12.57 20.35 6.66
CA ARG A 418 12.43 19.71 7.97
C ARG A 418 11.78 20.64 9.00
N ASP A 419 12.17 21.90 9.05
CA ASP A 419 11.58 22.89 9.96
C ASP A 419 10.08 23.11 9.67
N ILE A 420 9.69 23.15 8.39
CA ILE A 420 8.27 23.20 7.97
C ILE A 420 7.55 21.94 8.48
N LEU A 421 8.04 20.74 8.15
CA LEU A 421 7.44 19.46 8.57
C LEU A 421 7.31 19.32 10.08
N ASP A 422 8.27 19.84 10.85
CA ASP A 422 8.27 19.84 12.31
C ASP A 422 7.31 20.88 12.92
N SER A 423 6.88 21.85 12.12
CA SER A 423 5.90 22.89 12.50
C SER A 423 4.45 22.48 12.25
N LEU A 424 4.23 21.53 11.32
CA LEU A 424 2.92 20.98 10.96
C LEU A 424 2.18 20.44 12.18
N THR A 425 0.83 20.47 12.14
CA THR A 425 -0.06 20.01 13.22
C THR A 425 -0.06 18.49 13.35
N LYS A 426 1.08 17.94 13.80
CA LYS A 426 1.34 16.52 14.04
C LYS A 426 2.52 16.35 15.00
N PRO A 427 2.69 15.17 15.64
CA PRO A 427 3.95 14.85 16.31
C PRO A 427 5.12 14.79 15.30
N LYS A 428 6.31 15.15 15.75
CA LYS A 428 7.52 15.08 14.92
C LYS A 428 7.81 13.65 14.51
N GLY A 429 8.16 13.44 13.24
CA GLY A 429 8.45 12.12 12.70
C GLY A 429 7.24 11.22 12.55
N SER A 430 5.99 11.64 12.82
CA SER A 430 4.81 10.75 12.82
C SER A 430 4.40 10.28 11.43
N LEU A 431 4.86 10.95 10.36
CA LEU A 431 4.62 10.52 8.97
C LEU A 431 5.71 9.58 8.42
N GLY A 432 6.69 9.18 9.26
CA GLY A 432 7.69 8.16 8.90
C GLY A 432 8.47 8.52 7.64
N HIS A 433 8.53 7.59 6.69
CA HIS A 433 9.27 7.75 5.44
C HIS A 433 8.76 8.91 4.57
N LEU A 434 7.52 9.36 4.72
CA LEU A 434 7.02 10.51 3.96
C LEU A 434 7.78 11.80 4.30
N GLU A 435 8.17 12.00 5.57
CA GLU A 435 8.99 13.16 5.96
C GLU A 435 10.38 13.09 5.34
N GLU A 436 10.99 11.90 5.34
CA GLU A 436 12.33 11.67 4.77
C GLU A 436 12.33 11.93 3.26
N ILE A 437 11.31 11.43 2.56
CA ILE A 437 11.14 11.62 1.11
C ILE A 437 10.93 13.09 0.77
N ALA A 438 10.06 13.81 1.50
CA ALA A 438 9.84 15.24 1.26
C ALA A 438 11.13 16.07 1.45
N ILE A 439 11.93 15.74 2.48
CA ILE A 439 13.23 16.39 2.73
C ILE A 439 14.24 16.03 1.62
N GLN A 440 14.27 14.78 1.17
CA GLN A 440 15.13 14.35 0.06
C GLN A 440 14.78 15.11 -1.22
N VAL A 441 13.50 15.20 -1.58
CA VAL A 441 13.02 15.94 -2.75
C VAL A 441 13.37 17.43 -2.64
N ALA A 442 13.22 18.04 -1.46
CA ALA A 442 13.64 19.44 -1.22
C ALA A 442 15.13 19.66 -1.49
N GLY A 443 15.97 18.72 -1.03
CA GLY A 443 17.41 18.74 -1.29
C GLY A 443 17.79 18.56 -2.76
N ILE A 444 17.04 17.73 -3.49
CA ILE A 444 17.24 17.47 -4.92
C ILE A 444 16.77 18.67 -5.76
N ALA A 445 15.55 19.16 -5.51
CA ALA A 445 14.93 20.26 -6.24
C ALA A 445 15.53 21.63 -5.90
N ASN A 446 16.32 21.72 -4.82
CA ASN A 446 16.82 22.97 -4.26
C ASN A 446 15.70 23.96 -3.89
N GLU A 447 14.61 23.43 -3.34
CA GLU A 447 13.42 24.18 -2.94
C GLU A 447 13.06 23.82 -1.51
N ASP A 448 12.82 24.82 -0.66
CA ASP A 448 12.45 24.60 0.75
C ASP A 448 11.12 23.83 0.88
N GLN A 449 10.21 24.01 -0.08
CA GLN A 449 8.89 23.39 -0.13
C GLN A 449 8.52 23.04 -1.58
N PRO A 450 9.00 21.91 -2.12
CA PRO A 450 8.67 21.49 -3.48
C PRO A 450 7.16 21.25 -3.62
N THR A 451 6.59 21.63 -4.77
CA THR A 451 5.16 21.42 -5.06
C THR A 451 4.79 19.94 -5.15
N ASN A 452 3.56 19.57 -4.81
CA ASN A 452 3.02 18.21 -5.01
C ASN A 452 2.61 17.90 -6.47
N LYS A 453 2.98 18.74 -7.44
CA LYS A 453 2.68 18.56 -8.89
C LYS A 453 3.96 18.51 -9.74
N LEU A 454 4.99 17.87 -9.22
CA LEU A 454 6.24 17.69 -9.96
C LEU A 454 5.99 16.80 -11.19
N ARG A 455 6.64 17.15 -12.31
CA ARG A 455 6.58 16.30 -13.51
C ARG A 455 7.31 14.99 -13.24
N HIS A 456 6.70 13.89 -13.67
CA HIS A 456 7.30 12.58 -13.57
C HIS A 456 7.17 11.81 -14.90
N ALA A 457 8.13 10.93 -15.17
CA ALA A 457 8.14 10.05 -16.33
C ALA A 457 8.58 8.64 -15.94
N ALA A 458 8.14 7.65 -16.70
CA ALA A 458 8.66 6.29 -16.58
C ALA A 458 9.71 6.05 -17.66
N LEU A 459 10.86 5.53 -17.25
CA LEU A 459 11.96 5.10 -18.09
C LEU A 459 12.18 3.61 -17.92
N ALA A 460 11.88 2.86 -18.98
CA ALA A 460 12.06 1.42 -19.02
C ALA A 460 13.18 1.03 -19.99
N PHE A 461 13.94 -0.01 -19.63
CA PHE A 461 14.89 -0.65 -20.54
C PHE A 461 14.50 -2.10 -20.81
N THR A 462 14.65 -2.53 -22.06
CA THR A 462 14.38 -3.90 -22.48
C THR A 462 15.32 -4.31 -23.62
N ASN A 463 15.38 -5.59 -23.95
CA ASN A 463 16.16 -6.08 -25.08
C ASN A 463 15.34 -6.11 -26.38
N PHE A 464 16.01 -6.08 -27.53
CA PHE A 464 15.40 -6.18 -28.87
C PHE A 464 14.42 -7.35 -28.98
N GLU A 465 14.82 -8.49 -28.43
CA GLU A 465 14.07 -9.73 -28.42
C GLU A 465 12.70 -9.67 -27.71
N ASN A 466 12.49 -8.68 -26.84
CA ASN A 466 11.25 -8.49 -26.08
C ASN A 466 10.26 -7.54 -26.77
N CYS A 467 10.69 -6.85 -27.83
CA CYS A 467 9.89 -5.87 -28.56
C CYS A 467 9.91 -6.15 -30.08
N PRO A 468 9.47 -7.34 -30.52
CA PRO A 468 9.52 -7.72 -31.93
C PRO A 468 8.70 -6.79 -32.82
N SER A 469 7.61 -6.16 -32.33
CA SER A 469 6.83 -5.21 -33.13
C SER A 469 7.56 -3.89 -33.40
N ILE A 470 8.55 -3.55 -32.57
CA ILE A 470 9.35 -2.34 -32.69
C ILE A 470 10.58 -2.62 -33.57
N VAL A 471 11.18 -3.79 -33.43
CA VAL A 471 12.45 -4.14 -34.09
C VAL A 471 12.26 -4.70 -35.50
N ASP A 472 11.20 -5.48 -35.73
CA ASP A 472 10.87 -6.06 -37.05
C ASP A 472 9.35 -5.99 -37.30
N PRO A 473 8.81 -4.77 -37.52
CA PRO A 473 7.36 -4.55 -37.64
C PRO A 473 6.73 -5.28 -38.83
N ASP A 474 7.50 -5.49 -39.90
CA ASP A 474 7.00 -6.09 -41.14
C ASP A 474 6.81 -7.61 -41.03
N ASN A 475 7.51 -8.26 -40.09
CA ASN A 475 7.46 -9.73 -39.90
C ASN A 475 6.85 -10.17 -38.56
N TYR A 476 6.42 -9.24 -37.71
CA TYR A 476 5.78 -9.58 -36.44
C TYR A 476 4.29 -9.90 -36.62
N ASP A 477 3.91 -11.16 -36.43
CA ASP A 477 2.51 -11.60 -36.32
C ASP A 477 2.18 -11.96 -34.86
N PRO A 478 1.42 -11.11 -34.13
CA PRO A 478 1.04 -11.37 -32.74
C PRO A 478 0.10 -12.59 -32.58
N LYS A 479 -0.46 -13.13 -33.68
CA LYS A 479 -1.34 -14.31 -33.66
C LYS A 479 -0.63 -15.60 -34.07
N ALA A 480 0.65 -15.54 -34.43
CA ALA A 480 1.41 -16.73 -34.78
C ALA A 480 1.60 -17.65 -33.56
N LYS A 481 1.52 -18.96 -33.78
CA LYS A 481 1.68 -19.96 -32.72
C LYS A 481 3.11 -19.90 -32.16
N GLY A 482 3.27 -19.53 -30.89
CA GLY A 482 4.57 -19.31 -30.26
C GLY A 482 5.15 -17.90 -30.45
N ALA A 483 4.36 -16.94 -30.93
CA ALA A 483 4.76 -15.53 -30.98
C ALA A 483 5.08 -15.01 -29.57
N ARG A 484 6.22 -14.34 -29.43
CA ARG A 484 6.60 -13.64 -28.19
C ARG A 484 5.65 -12.46 -27.97
N ARG A 485 5.09 -12.34 -26.76
CA ARG A 485 4.26 -11.19 -26.35
C ARG A 485 5.10 -9.91 -26.43
N ASP A 486 4.55 -8.84 -26.98
CA ASP A 486 5.23 -7.56 -27.04
C ASP A 486 5.04 -6.80 -25.71
N ILE A 487 6.13 -6.68 -24.94
CA ILE A 487 6.06 -6.12 -23.59
C ILE A 487 5.83 -4.61 -23.54
N SER A 488 6.01 -3.91 -24.67
CA SER A 488 5.78 -2.47 -24.73
C SER A 488 4.31 -2.14 -24.42
N MET A 489 3.38 -3.04 -24.77
CA MET A 489 1.95 -2.83 -24.50
C MET A 489 1.60 -2.96 -23.01
N ASP A 490 2.17 -3.95 -22.32
CA ASP A 490 1.89 -4.26 -20.91
C ASP A 490 2.39 -3.13 -19.99
N PHE A 491 3.63 -2.69 -20.22
CA PHE A 491 4.20 -1.55 -19.50
C PHE A 491 3.47 -0.24 -19.81
N SER A 492 3.02 -0.06 -21.06
CA SER A 492 2.24 1.10 -21.47
C SER A 492 0.90 1.19 -20.74
N ALA A 493 0.22 0.05 -20.55
CA ALA A 493 -1.05 0.00 -19.84
C ALA A 493 -0.87 0.34 -18.35
N THR A 494 0.16 -0.21 -17.72
CA THR A 494 0.52 0.03 -16.31
C THR A 494 0.83 1.48 -16.05
N THR A 495 1.75 2.07 -16.81
CA THR A 495 2.23 3.44 -16.54
C THR A 495 1.18 4.52 -16.84
N ARG A 496 0.27 4.25 -17.78
CA ARG A 496 -0.81 5.16 -18.15
C ARG A 496 -1.72 5.50 -16.97
N THR A 497 -1.97 4.55 -16.06
CA THR A 497 -2.88 4.77 -14.92
C THR A 497 -2.30 5.76 -13.92
N PHE A 498 -0.98 5.81 -13.82
CA PHE A 498 -0.22 6.77 -13.04
C PHE A 498 0.07 8.08 -13.81
N GLY A 499 -0.51 8.26 -14.99
CA GLY A 499 -0.45 9.52 -15.74
C GLY A 499 0.95 9.94 -16.22
N MET A 500 1.92 9.01 -16.28
CA MET A 500 3.30 9.35 -16.62
C MET A 500 3.55 9.32 -18.13
N LYS A 501 4.47 10.17 -18.59
CA LYS A 501 5.07 10.00 -19.93
C LYS A 501 5.96 8.75 -19.93
N ILE A 502 5.95 8.02 -21.04
CA ILE A 502 6.63 6.72 -21.13
C ILE A 502 7.78 6.80 -22.12
N PHE A 503 8.97 6.45 -21.66
CA PHE A 503 10.18 6.30 -22.46
C PHE A 503 10.65 4.84 -22.39
N LEU A 504 10.84 4.23 -23.56
CA LEU A 504 11.31 2.84 -23.69
C LEU A 504 12.64 2.82 -24.44
N GLY A 505 13.69 2.43 -23.72
CA GLY A 505 15.01 2.14 -24.28
C GLY A 505 15.13 0.68 -24.69
N VAL A 506 15.19 0.42 -26.00
CA VAL A 506 15.33 -0.91 -26.57
C VAL A 506 16.82 -1.15 -26.88
N VAL A 507 17.40 -2.13 -26.20
CA VAL A 507 18.85 -2.38 -26.14
C VAL A 507 19.22 -3.63 -26.95
N ASN A 508 20.23 -3.51 -27.81
CA ASN A 508 20.85 -4.63 -28.51
C ASN A 508 21.81 -5.40 -27.56
N PRO A 509 21.56 -6.68 -27.24
CA PRO A 509 22.39 -7.45 -26.33
C PRO A 509 23.80 -7.77 -26.87
N ASP A 510 24.00 -7.71 -28.19
CA ASP A 510 25.27 -8.06 -28.84
C ASP A 510 26.24 -6.87 -29.02
N GLU A 511 25.83 -5.68 -28.57
CA GLU A 511 26.66 -4.48 -28.71
C GLU A 511 27.71 -4.29 -27.60
N ASN A 512 28.59 -3.32 -27.78
CA ASN A 512 29.60 -2.94 -26.81
C ASN A 512 28.96 -2.30 -25.57
N LEU A 513 29.41 -2.72 -24.37
CA LEU A 513 28.90 -2.19 -23.10
C LEU A 513 29.02 -0.67 -22.96
N ASN A 514 30.04 -0.05 -23.55
CA ASN A 514 30.21 1.40 -23.55
C ASN A 514 29.16 2.10 -24.43
N VAL A 515 28.77 1.47 -25.54
CA VAL A 515 27.68 1.97 -26.40
C VAL A 515 26.37 1.93 -25.62
N ALA A 516 26.09 0.81 -24.95
CA ALA A 516 24.89 0.66 -24.13
C ALA A 516 24.86 1.64 -22.95
N PHE A 517 25.99 1.87 -22.27
CA PHE A 517 26.10 2.88 -21.22
C PHE A 517 25.73 4.27 -21.73
N ASN A 518 26.31 4.67 -22.87
CA ASN A 518 26.03 5.99 -23.44
C ASN A 518 24.60 6.14 -23.94
N PHE A 519 24.01 5.07 -24.48
CA PHE A 519 22.61 5.05 -24.87
C PHE A 519 21.71 5.38 -23.68
N GLY A 520 21.88 4.66 -22.56
CA GLY A 520 21.10 4.94 -21.35
C GLY A 520 21.36 6.32 -20.75
N ARG A 521 22.62 6.78 -20.79
CA ARG A 521 23.03 8.13 -20.36
C ARG A 521 22.35 9.22 -21.17
N ASN A 522 22.42 9.16 -22.50
CA ASN A 522 21.82 10.14 -23.42
C ASN A 522 20.30 10.21 -23.23
N LEU A 523 19.66 9.04 -23.15
CA LEU A 523 18.21 8.95 -22.97
C LEU A 523 17.78 9.58 -21.63
N ALA A 524 18.50 9.29 -20.55
CA ALA A 524 18.22 9.92 -19.26
C ALA A 524 18.50 11.43 -19.28
N GLU A 525 19.57 11.90 -19.91
CA GLU A 525 19.87 13.34 -20.06
C GLU A 525 18.75 14.09 -20.79
N GLU A 526 18.18 13.48 -21.84
CA GLU A 526 17.04 14.04 -22.57
C GLU A 526 15.80 14.18 -21.68
N ILE A 527 15.46 13.12 -20.93
CA ILE A 527 14.25 13.08 -20.08
C ILE A 527 14.38 14.02 -18.87
N THR A 528 15.52 13.96 -18.19
CA THR A 528 15.72 14.59 -16.89
C THR A 528 16.01 16.09 -16.97
N PHE A 529 16.16 16.65 -18.17
CA PHE A 529 16.28 18.09 -18.34
C PHE A 529 15.09 18.87 -17.76
N ASP A 530 13.89 18.29 -17.83
CA ASP A 530 12.66 18.96 -17.42
C ASP A 530 11.78 18.10 -16.48
N THR A 531 12.21 16.88 -16.20
CA THR A 531 11.46 15.90 -15.41
C THR A 531 12.21 15.57 -14.11
N PRO A 532 11.82 16.17 -12.96
CA PRO A 532 12.52 16.05 -11.67
C PRO A 532 12.36 14.69 -10.99
N ILE A 533 11.43 13.85 -11.43
CA ILE A 533 11.21 12.50 -10.89
C ILE A 533 11.11 11.50 -12.04
N ILE A 534 11.88 10.42 -11.99
CA ILE A 534 11.72 9.31 -12.93
C ILE A 534 11.44 7.99 -12.19
N ALA A 535 10.48 7.23 -12.70
CA ALA A 535 10.27 5.83 -12.35
C ALA A 535 11.13 4.96 -13.28
N LEU A 536 12.13 4.25 -12.75
CA LEU A 536 13.07 3.47 -13.55
C LEU A 536 12.85 1.97 -13.36
N THR A 537 12.66 1.24 -14.47
CA THR A 537 12.48 -0.22 -14.46
C THR A 537 13.22 -0.93 -15.60
N ALA A 538 13.34 -2.25 -15.48
CA ALA A 538 13.84 -3.16 -16.51
C ALA A 538 12.73 -4.15 -16.86
N LEU A 539 12.42 -4.32 -18.15
CA LEU A 539 11.31 -5.14 -18.62
C LEU A 539 11.78 -6.52 -19.11
N SER A 540 10.94 -7.54 -18.92
CA SER A 540 11.21 -8.93 -19.29
C SER A 540 10.01 -9.67 -19.87
N ASN A 541 10.21 -10.50 -20.92
CA ASN A 541 9.11 -11.20 -21.55
C ASN A 541 8.47 -12.24 -20.60
N LEU A 542 7.16 -12.10 -20.35
CA LEU A 542 6.39 -12.89 -19.36
C LEU A 542 6.44 -14.42 -19.58
N LEU A 543 6.80 -14.88 -20.78
CA LEU A 543 6.80 -16.30 -21.15
C LEU A 543 8.13 -17.03 -20.86
N GLU A 544 9.25 -16.32 -20.70
CA GLU A 544 10.59 -16.90 -20.54
C GLU A 544 11.36 -16.14 -19.45
N GLU A 545 11.34 -16.70 -18.23
CA GLU A 545 12.08 -16.23 -17.04
C GLU A 545 11.57 -14.94 -16.36
N LYS A 546 11.26 -15.02 -15.06
CA LYS A 546 11.12 -13.82 -14.21
C LYS A 546 12.51 -13.18 -14.13
N LEU A 547 12.79 -12.11 -14.89
CA LEU A 547 14.08 -11.39 -14.91
C LEU A 547 14.60 -11.06 -13.51
N HIS A 548 13.69 -10.76 -12.58
CA HIS A 548 14.00 -10.63 -11.17
C HIS A 548 14.71 -11.88 -10.60
N ALA A 549 14.17 -13.07 -10.82
CA ALA A 549 14.75 -14.33 -10.36
C ALA A 549 16.12 -14.56 -11.00
N THR A 550 16.25 -14.32 -12.31
CA THR A 550 17.52 -14.44 -13.03
C THR A 550 18.61 -13.54 -12.44
N PHE A 551 18.30 -12.27 -12.17
CA PHE A 551 19.22 -11.34 -11.51
C PHE A 551 19.48 -11.72 -10.04
N ALA A 552 18.46 -12.14 -9.30
CA ALA A 552 18.59 -12.51 -7.89
C ALA A 552 19.48 -13.74 -7.71
N GLU A 553 19.29 -14.79 -8.51
CA GLU A 553 20.12 -16.00 -8.49
C GLU A 553 21.57 -15.72 -8.87
N ALA A 554 21.77 -14.90 -9.90
CA ALA A 554 23.08 -14.51 -10.36
C ALA A 554 23.81 -13.70 -9.27
N LEU A 555 23.18 -12.63 -8.78
CA LEU A 555 23.88 -11.54 -8.09
C LEU A 555 23.60 -11.41 -6.60
N LEU A 556 22.61 -12.12 -6.05
CA LEU A 556 22.27 -12.07 -4.64
C LEU A 556 22.61 -13.38 -3.92
N THR A 557 22.84 -13.26 -2.62
CA THR A 557 22.83 -14.39 -1.69
C THR A 557 21.38 -14.77 -1.38
N LYS A 558 21.14 -15.97 -0.83
CA LYS A 558 19.82 -16.38 -0.32
C LYS A 558 19.20 -15.43 0.72
N LYS A 559 20.00 -14.54 1.33
CA LYS A 559 19.54 -13.50 2.27
C LYS A 559 19.34 -12.13 1.60
N GLY A 560 19.29 -12.07 0.27
CA GLY A 560 19.11 -10.82 -0.49
C GLY A 560 20.31 -9.88 -0.51
N LYS A 561 21.48 -10.28 0.00
CA LYS A 561 22.72 -9.45 -0.03
C LYS A 561 23.46 -9.59 -1.35
N LEU A 562 24.09 -8.51 -1.82
CA LEU A 562 24.97 -8.53 -3.01
C LEU A 562 26.08 -9.57 -2.85
N ARG A 563 26.24 -10.45 -3.85
CA ARG A 563 27.15 -11.60 -3.83
C ARG A 563 28.58 -11.25 -4.21
N PHE A 564 28.75 -10.32 -5.14
CA PHE A 564 30.04 -10.01 -5.74
C PHE A 564 30.56 -8.64 -5.32
N LYS A 565 31.85 -8.41 -5.60
CA LYS A 565 32.42 -7.07 -5.46
C LYS A 565 31.90 -6.17 -6.58
N PRO A 566 31.69 -4.87 -6.33
CA PRO A 566 31.11 -3.97 -7.31
C PRO A 566 31.93 -3.82 -8.59
N GLU A 567 33.25 -4.00 -8.56
CA GLU A 567 34.10 -3.82 -9.75
C GLU A 567 33.91 -4.94 -10.78
N ASN A 568 33.38 -6.09 -10.35
CA ASN A 568 33.31 -7.31 -11.14
C ASN A 568 31.89 -7.89 -11.21
N PHE A 569 30.83 -7.17 -10.84
CA PHE A 569 29.50 -7.76 -10.85
C PHE A 569 28.94 -7.98 -12.27
N LEU A 570 29.28 -7.10 -13.22
CA LEU A 570 28.83 -7.16 -14.62
C LEU A 570 29.21 -8.49 -15.31
N GLN A 571 30.40 -9.04 -15.06
CA GLN A 571 30.81 -10.34 -15.61
C GLN A 571 29.98 -11.52 -15.05
N HIS A 572 29.22 -11.31 -13.99
CA HIS A 572 28.31 -12.29 -13.40
C HIS A 572 26.84 -12.07 -13.80
N VAL A 573 26.52 -10.97 -14.48
CA VAL A 573 25.23 -10.77 -15.14
C VAL A 573 25.17 -11.70 -16.36
N PRO A 574 24.05 -12.40 -16.60
CA PRO A 574 23.89 -13.21 -17.82
C PRO A 574 24.16 -12.37 -19.06
N LYS A 575 24.86 -12.95 -20.04
CA LYS A 575 25.36 -12.21 -21.22
C LYS A 575 24.27 -11.40 -21.92
N ALA A 576 23.07 -11.99 -22.07
CA ALA A 576 21.92 -11.35 -22.70
C ALA A 576 21.48 -10.03 -22.02
N TYR A 577 21.80 -9.81 -20.74
CA TYR A 577 21.37 -8.63 -19.97
C TYR A 577 22.51 -7.68 -19.61
N GLN A 578 23.75 -7.94 -20.06
CA GLN A 578 24.90 -7.09 -19.73
C GLN A 578 24.78 -5.70 -20.35
N CYS A 579 24.36 -5.58 -21.62
CA CYS A 579 24.12 -4.29 -22.27
C CYS A 579 22.98 -3.52 -21.60
N MET A 580 21.84 -4.17 -21.32
CA MET A 580 20.73 -3.55 -20.59
C MET A 580 21.17 -3.05 -19.21
N THR A 581 21.96 -3.84 -18.49
CA THR A 581 22.55 -3.43 -17.21
C THR A 581 23.44 -2.20 -17.37
N SER A 582 24.29 -2.17 -18.40
CA SER A 582 25.15 -1.03 -18.71
C SER A 582 24.35 0.23 -19.02
N ALA A 583 23.26 0.12 -19.80
CA ALA A 583 22.35 1.21 -20.12
C ALA A 583 21.65 1.76 -18.87
N ILE A 584 21.13 0.88 -18.00
CA ILE A 584 20.53 1.29 -16.72
C ILE A 584 21.55 2.05 -15.85
N ILE A 585 22.80 1.58 -15.76
CA ILE A 585 23.85 2.31 -15.03
C ILE A 585 24.06 3.71 -15.62
N GLY A 586 24.15 3.82 -16.95
CA GLY A 586 24.26 5.11 -17.64
C GLY A 586 23.11 6.05 -17.32
N ALA A 587 21.88 5.53 -17.33
CA ALA A 587 20.68 6.29 -17.00
C ALA A 587 20.66 6.77 -15.54
N LEU A 588 21.00 5.89 -14.59
CA LEU A 588 21.06 6.22 -13.16
C LEU A 588 22.07 7.33 -12.88
N VAL A 589 23.27 7.24 -13.47
CA VAL A 589 24.34 8.23 -13.29
C VAL A 589 23.94 9.59 -13.88
N ALA A 590 23.39 9.60 -15.10
CA ALA A 590 22.93 10.81 -15.76
C ALA A 590 21.79 11.51 -14.99
N ALA A 591 20.77 10.75 -14.58
CA ALA A 591 19.63 11.29 -13.85
C ALA A 591 20.05 11.88 -12.50
N ALA A 592 20.90 11.18 -11.74
CA ALA A 592 21.43 11.69 -10.48
C ALA A 592 22.25 12.97 -10.69
N HIS A 593 23.06 13.02 -11.75
CA HIS A 593 23.86 14.20 -12.10
C HIS A 593 23.01 15.41 -12.48
N ASN A 594 21.81 15.18 -13.04
CA ASN A 594 20.82 16.22 -13.35
C ASN A 594 19.91 16.56 -12.16
N SER A 595 20.24 16.14 -10.94
CA SER A 595 19.43 16.36 -9.75
C SER A 595 17.99 15.90 -9.92
N THR A 596 17.81 14.68 -10.43
CA THR A 596 16.51 14.02 -10.55
C THR A 596 16.36 12.96 -9.47
N LEU A 597 15.18 12.87 -8.84
CA LEU A 597 14.84 11.75 -7.97
C LEU A 597 14.53 10.52 -8.84
N ILE A 598 15.24 9.44 -8.61
CA ILE A 598 15.10 8.18 -9.33
C ILE A 598 14.37 7.20 -8.41
N VAL A 599 13.10 6.95 -8.71
CA VAL A 599 12.32 5.91 -8.05
C VAL A 599 12.59 4.60 -8.78
N VAL A 600 13.38 3.73 -8.14
CA VAL A 600 13.84 2.49 -8.75
C VAL A 600 12.88 1.35 -8.41
N ASP A 601 12.49 0.62 -9.45
CA ASP A 601 11.61 -0.53 -9.36
C ASP A 601 12.25 -1.72 -8.64
N ARG A 602 11.44 -2.72 -8.26
CA ARG A 602 11.93 -3.95 -7.62
C ARG A 602 12.76 -4.76 -8.63
N GLY A 603 13.59 -5.65 -8.10
CA GLY A 603 14.29 -6.65 -8.90
C GLY A 603 15.50 -6.16 -9.67
N ALA A 604 15.54 -6.33 -10.99
CA ALA A 604 16.79 -6.11 -11.75
C ALA A 604 17.29 -4.66 -11.61
N ALA A 605 16.39 -3.68 -11.76
CA ALA A 605 16.71 -2.26 -11.57
C ALA A 605 17.23 -1.97 -10.15
N ASP A 606 16.55 -2.46 -9.10
CA ASP A 606 17.00 -2.35 -7.69
C ASP A 606 18.40 -2.93 -7.47
N ILE A 607 18.64 -4.16 -7.96
CA ILE A 607 19.92 -4.85 -7.77
C ILE A 607 21.04 -4.06 -8.46
N ILE A 608 20.81 -3.56 -9.68
CA ILE A 608 21.77 -2.74 -10.42
C ILE A 608 22.06 -1.44 -9.66
N ALA A 609 21.02 -0.74 -9.20
CA ALA A 609 21.16 0.48 -8.40
C ALA A 609 22.00 0.23 -7.14
N ARG A 610 21.75 -0.86 -6.41
CA ARG A 610 22.52 -1.22 -5.20
C ARG A 610 23.99 -1.53 -5.48
N TYR A 611 24.32 -2.11 -6.63
CA TYR A 611 25.72 -2.23 -7.05
C TYR A 611 26.31 -0.86 -7.39
N LEU A 612 25.58 -0.02 -8.13
CA LEU A 612 26.02 1.32 -8.49
C LEU A 612 26.30 2.19 -7.26
N GLU A 613 25.46 2.15 -6.22
CA GLU A 613 25.70 2.86 -4.95
C GLU A 613 27.01 2.47 -4.27
N LYS A 614 27.54 1.27 -4.53
CA LYS A 614 28.86 0.86 -4.03
C LYS A 614 30.01 1.33 -4.92
N ILE A 615 29.77 1.52 -6.21
CA ILE A 615 30.76 2.01 -7.19
C ILE A 615 30.86 3.53 -7.13
N CYS A 616 29.70 4.21 -7.04
CA CYS A 616 29.51 5.65 -7.02
C CYS A 616 28.57 6.01 -5.86
N PRO A 617 29.05 6.07 -4.61
CA PRO A 617 28.22 6.38 -3.45
C PRO A 617 27.46 7.72 -3.55
N GLU A 618 27.95 8.63 -4.38
CA GLU A 618 27.37 9.94 -4.63
C GLU A 618 26.00 9.88 -5.33
N VAL A 619 25.61 8.77 -6.00
CA VAL A 619 24.26 8.64 -6.57
C VAL A 619 23.19 8.33 -5.53
N ARG A 620 23.58 7.74 -4.39
CA ARG A 620 22.65 7.25 -3.37
C ARG A 620 21.60 8.26 -2.90
N PRO A 621 21.94 9.55 -2.67
CA PRO A 621 20.96 10.54 -2.25
C PRO A 621 19.85 10.83 -3.29
N PHE A 622 20.01 10.39 -4.53
CA PHE A 622 19.05 10.59 -5.62
C PHE A 622 18.18 9.35 -5.89
N ILE A 623 18.43 8.24 -5.20
CA ILE A 623 17.73 6.97 -5.44
C ILE A 623 16.71 6.72 -4.32
N LEU A 624 15.48 6.38 -4.71
CA LEU A 624 14.44 5.85 -3.84
C LEU A 624 14.15 4.40 -4.25
N HIS A 625 14.48 3.46 -3.38
CA HIS A 625 14.22 2.04 -3.59
C HIS A 625 12.76 1.70 -3.23
N ALA A 626 11.87 1.67 -4.21
CA ALA A 626 10.44 1.48 -3.96
C ALA A 626 10.11 0.13 -3.29
N ASP A 627 10.91 -0.91 -3.59
CA ASP A 627 10.80 -2.25 -2.99
C ASP A 627 10.83 -2.22 -1.45
N GLN A 628 11.53 -1.25 -0.85
CA GLN A 628 11.67 -1.15 0.61
C GLN A 628 10.41 -0.60 1.29
N LEU A 629 9.53 0.07 0.54
CA LEU A 629 8.31 0.72 1.04
C LEU A 629 7.08 -0.17 0.91
N ILE A 630 7.16 -1.20 0.05
CA ILE A 630 6.02 -2.05 -0.35
C ILE A 630 6.15 -3.43 0.27
N THR A 631 5.13 -3.90 0.97
CA THR A 631 5.19 -5.17 1.74
C THR A 631 4.47 -6.34 1.08
N TYR A 632 3.61 -6.12 0.09
CA TYR A 632 2.92 -7.23 -0.58
C TYR A 632 3.85 -8.00 -1.52
N GLN A 633 3.64 -9.32 -1.57
CA GLN A 633 4.43 -10.34 -2.28
C GLN A 633 3.50 -11.47 -2.75
N ASN A 634 3.94 -12.24 -3.74
CA ASN A 634 3.23 -13.43 -4.25
C ASN A 634 3.29 -14.55 -3.20
N ASP A 635 2.46 -15.59 -3.35
CA ASP A 635 2.44 -16.71 -2.40
C ASP A 635 3.76 -17.50 -2.34
N ASP A 636 4.56 -17.44 -3.41
CA ASP A 636 5.93 -17.98 -3.48
C ASP A 636 6.98 -17.07 -2.79
N GLY A 637 6.56 -15.93 -2.24
CA GLY A 637 7.45 -14.92 -1.64
C GLY A 637 8.20 -14.07 -2.67
N ALA A 638 7.98 -14.27 -3.98
CA ALA A 638 8.49 -13.38 -5.01
C ALA A 638 7.74 -12.04 -4.95
N PRO A 639 8.33 -10.94 -5.43
CA PRO A 639 7.58 -9.70 -5.62
C PRO A 639 6.33 -9.96 -6.48
N THR A 640 5.19 -9.46 -6.01
CA THR A 640 3.94 -9.33 -6.78
C THR A 640 4.10 -8.28 -7.87
N GLY A 641 3.44 -8.49 -9.01
CA GLY A 641 3.23 -7.44 -9.99
C GLY A 641 3.92 -7.62 -11.33
N PHE A 642 3.69 -6.65 -12.21
CA PHE A 642 4.35 -6.51 -13.50
C PHE A 642 5.56 -5.57 -13.38
N ASP A 643 6.52 -5.68 -14.31
CA ASP A 643 7.68 -4.79 -14.35
C ASP A 643 7.23 -3.31 -14.42
N GLY A 644 7.74 -2.48 -13.53
CA GLY A 644 7.45 -1.05 -13.39
C GLY A 644 6.47 -0.69 -12.28
N GLU A 645 5.71 -1.66 -11.74
CA GLU A 645 4.65 -1.41 -10.77
C GLU A 645 5.14 -0.69 -9.51
N ALA A 646 6.23 -1.18 -8.90
CA ALA A 646 6.69 -0.58 -7.65
C ALA A 646 7.28 0.81 -7.86
N ALA A 647 7.96 1.05 -8.97
CA ALA A 647 8.44 2.40 -9.28
C ALA A 647 7.28 3.39 -9.44
N CYS A 648 6.20 3.01 -10.12
CA CYS A 648 4.99 3.81 -10.23
C CYS A 648 4.34 4.09 -8.87
N ILE A 649 4.20 3.06 -8.03
CA ILE A 649 3.72 3.19 -6.65
C ILE A 649 4.63 4.10 -5.82
N GLY A 650 5.94 3.97 -5.98
CA GLY A 650 6.92 4.81 -5.30
C GLY A 650 6.76 6.28 -5.65
N VAL A 651 6.38 6.61 -6.89
CA VAL A 651 6.08 8.00 -7.27
C VAL A 651 4.81 8.52 -6.60
N GLU A 652 3.75 7.72 -6.49
CA GLU A 652 2.55 8.10 -5.70
C GLU A 652 2.88 8.34 -4.21
N ILE A 653 3.83 7.57 -3.65
CA ILE A 653 4.31 7.79 -2.28
C ILE A 653 5.10 9.11 -2.18
N VAL A 654 5.86 9.48 -3.22
CA VAL A 654 6.50 10.81 -3.29
C VAL A 654 5.45 11.92 -3.35
N GLU A 655 4.38 11.76 -4.14
CA GLU A 655 3.29 12.73 -4.18
C GLU A 655 2.55 12.84 -2.85
N ALA A 656 2.35 11.71 -2.15
CA ALA A 656 1.79 11.68 -0.80
C ALA A 656 2.66 12.45 0.20
N ALA A 657 3.99 12.29 0.12
CA ALA A 657 4.94 13.02 0.94
C ALA A 657 4.88 14.54 0.70
N LEU A 658 4.84 14.95 -0.57
CA LEU A 658 4.71 16.37 -0.94
C LEU A 658 3.33 16.91 -0.61
N THR A 659 2.28 16.09 -0.67
CA THR A 659 0.93 16.49 -0.26
C THR A 659 0.88 16.79 1.24
N ALA A 660 1.50 15.96 2.08
CA ALA A 660 1.62 16.27 3.51
C ALA A 660 2.37 17.59 3.75
N LEU A 661 3.45 17.84 3.00
CA LEU A 661 4.24 19.06 3.11
C LEU A 661 3.47 20.33 2.67
N ASN A 662 2.60 20.24 1.67
CA ASN A 662 1.96 21.41 1.04
C ASN A 662 0.53 21.67 1.53
N GLU A 663 -0.23 20.64 1.93
CA GLU A 663 -1.66 20.76 2.27
C GLU A 663 -1.93 20.77 3.77
N MET A 664 -0.99 20.29 4.60
CA MET A 664 -1.11 20.38 6.06
C MET A 664 -0.72 21.78 6.55
N LYS A 665 -1.36 22.22 7.64
CA LYS A 665 -1.08 23.51 8.30
C LYS A 665 -0.30 23.33 9.58
N SER A 666 0.49 24.34 9.93
CA SER A 666 1.27 24.41 11.17
C SER A 666 0.40 24.58 12.41
N PHE A 667 0.94 24.23 13.58
CA PHE A 667 0.29 24.49 14.87
C PHE A 667 -0.02 25.99 15.10
N GLU A 668 0.75 26.88 14.49
CA GLU A 668 0.53 28.33 14.58
C GLU A 668 -0.70 28.75 13.77
N GLU A 669 -0.83 28.24 12.55
CA GLU A 669 -1.98 28.52 11.67
C GLU A 669 -3.28 27.90 12.21
N THR A 670 -3.22 26.72 12.80
CA THR A 670 -4.40 25.99 13.26
C THR A 670 -4.83 26.33 14.69
N GLY A 671 -3.94 26.96 15.48
CA GLY A 671 -4.15 27.21 16.90
C GLY A 671 -4.21 25.95 17.77
N VAL A 672 -3.90 24.77 17.23
CA VAL A 672 -3.87 23.51 17.98
C VAL A 672 -2.72 23.53 18.99
N LYS A 673 -2.98 23.00 20.19
CA LYS A 673 -1.96 22.94 21.26
C LYS A 673 -0.84 21.97 20.90
N LYS A 674 0.40 22.44 21.08
CA LYS A 674 1.62 21.63 20.97
C LYS A 674 1.75 20.65 22.15
N ALA A 675 2.57 19.61 21.95
CA ALA A 675 2.90 18.64 22.99
C ALA A 675 3.44 19.32 24.26
N ILE A 676 3.04 18.82 25.42
CA ILE A 676 3.58 19.19 26.72
C ILE A 676 4.96 18.53 26.86
N ARG A 677 6.00 19.36 27.03
CA ARG A 677 7.37 18.87 27.29
C ARG A 677 7.48 18.27 28.68
#